data_AF-A0ABD0XUF4-F1
#
_entry.id   AF-A0ABD0XUF4-F1
#
_cell.length_a   1.000
_cell.length_b   1.000
_cell.length_c   1.000
_cell.angle_alpha   90.00
_cell.angle_beta   90.00
_cell.angle_gamma   90.00
#
_symmetry.space_group_name_H-M   'P 1'
#
loop_
_entity.id
_entity.type
_entity.pdbx_description
1 polymer ?
#
loop_
_entity_poly.entity_id
_entity_poly.type
_entity_poly.pdbx_seq_one_letter_code
_entity_poly.pdbx_strand_id
1 'polypeptide(L)'
;MIAQVHAGMWRRNGYSLSNQIYLYHNVKCRGEMLDKDIVLLQVGASLIESNEFLIHVLNKFNLINWANPQFEDKTLKNPEEDSIRQTISLVEEFLSLIITIIGERYNPGVGKVTSDDCIKKEIIQQLCIKPLSHSELNKTLPDDMNNENIMERVAADVAVFKKSSQASGRGVYELKPEFADRYNVFFYHYTKEELSKSEEEQRKRRKAASGLECCPPPVLPPLSESFSMVANLLQCDVMLHIMKIILERSVNLRARSFSEAQVQKVLHLIGYALQEEEQQYSQFITFTDRAEKWNIEPLLDSLCGSARVEAHKDLIQWTLNKFRQVAAPKSQVNVTTGLSNSSSQESKTEQAGKEFRAKLAAERRAKIMAQMAAMQKNFMKDNAQLFEDAQTSLDKSEDYGKTNMDSSGPCNGSPVALGTHQSKCVITERKYTCILCQEDQTVTPNGPAMVLAAFVQKSTVLCRSRAELNEQEDENTEPLFLTSNLGPAAHTSSCGHVMHSSCWQKYFENVLAKENRRPYRLRQPSSFDIEKNEYLCPLCECLNNTVLPLIPMLSTLPNAKSKESVELTFANWLDASLIAIKHKKKLEKTICSAGDVLKAGVSASKKMKEEPKPVNVQAATMGDLLDMILFFSQATYTKGLCVHPHIDDPRVPLLTWKSCAYTIHALEWLLRYMDKPLLGDLSCRQQDCLESLIRLSGVLGTAWQHTQVINGHGVRLLTIVIDNKPSDPAVTDWDSFGVLVPLTTSLPNMFYSDPVPVPVGTLLELHSFTLMFYSNVAQIIINSDLSINCSAEKGGVVHEETKCLESLMKLLKDCHIYDTNITWTLIKESSLPFLRCCAIFYHYLTGVPAPQALTEIGGDTFENLCCYLGIPSLCKELLDHPAVYKLFKQWGSHDKIMAMRVNGHPLRSMTAMNELVCLPEDYSELINTVSLFTCPNSDREDSRNPTMCLVCGSMLCSQTYCCQTELNKTLVGACTFHANTCGAGAGIFLRIRDCEILLLASPNRGCFMTPPYLDDYGETDQGLRRGNPLRLCHERYKKLQLIWLSHCIYEEIARALESTHSLINTQWQHL
;
A
#
# COMPACT_ATOMS: atom_id res chain seq x y z
N MET A 1 -33.23 -4.67 -33.55
CA MET A 1 -31.94 -3.96 -33.75
C MET A 1 -30.87 -4.47 -32.78
N ILE A 2 -31.10 -4.43 -31.45
CA ILE A 2 -30.15 -4.91 -30.43
C ILE A 2 -29.61 -6.32 -30.75
N ALA A 3 -30.51 -7.27 -31.01
CA ALA A 3 -30.15 -8.64 -31.42
C ALA A 3 -29.21 -8.71 -32.65
N GLN A 4 -29.37 -7.81 -33.62
CA GLN A 4 -28.51 -7.75 -34.81
C GLN A 4 -27.12 -7.18 -34.50
N VAL A 5 -27.04 -6.24 -33.55
CA VAL A 5 -25.76 -5.70 -33.08
C VAL A 5 -24.99 -6.78 -32.32
N HIS A 6 -25.68 -7.53 -31.45
CA HIS A 6 -25.10 -8.71 -30.78
C HIS A 6 -24.66 -9.80 -31.76
N ALA A 7 -25.39 -10.01 -32.86
CA ALA A 7 -25.01 -10.92 -33.93
C ALA A 7 -23.84 -10.40 -34.80
N GLY A 8 -23.32 -9.18 -34.55
CA GLY A 8 -22.17 -8.63 -35.26
C GLY A 8 -22.49 -8.03 -36.63
N MET A 9 -23.76 -7.76 -36.95
CA MET A 9 -24.18 -7.22 -38.24
C MET A 9 -23.86 -5.72 -38.42
N TRP A 10 -23.46 -5.02 -37.35
CA TRP A 10 -23.28 -3.56 -37.32
C TRP A 10 -21.85 -3.10 -36.96
N ARG A 11 -20.83 -3.94 -37.21
CA ARG A 11 -19.42 -3.69 -36.79
C ARG A 11 -18.80 -2.39 -37.31
N ARG A 12 -19.32 -1.79 -38.39
CA ARG A 12 -18.77 -0.57 -39.01
C ARG A 12 -19.33 0.74 -38.44
N ASN A 13 -20.33 0.68 -37.56
CA ASN A 13 -21.06 1.86 -37.09
C ASN A 13 -20.41 2.58 -35.89
N GLY A 14 -19.26 2.08 -35.42
CA GLY A 14 -18.47 2.72 -34.35
C GLY A 14 -19.15 2.78 -32.98
N TYR A 15 -18.59 3.58 -32.07
CA TYR A 15 -19.02 3.66 -30.66
C TYR A 15 -20.39 4.31 -30.44
N SER A 16 -20.93 5.04 -31.42
CA SER A 16 -22.22 5.74 -31.28
C SER A 16 -23.38 4.77 -31.03
N LEU A 17 -23.45 3.69 -31.81
CA LEU A 17 -24.50 2.68 -31.66
C LEU A 17 -24.34 1.89 -30.35
N SER A 18 -23.11 1.58 -29.97
CA SER A 18 -22.81 0.94 -28.69
C SER A 18 -23.23 1.80 -27.50
N ASN A 19 -23.02 3.12 -27.57
CA ASN A 19 -23.45 4.06 -26.53
C ASN A 19 -24.98 4.16 -26.44
N GLN A 20 -25.69 4.11 -27.58
CA GLN A 20 -27.16 4.10 -27.57
C GLN A 20 -27.72 2.83 -26.90
N ILE A 21 -27.14 1.66 -27.20
CA ILE A 21 -27.53 0.40 -26.55
C ILE A 21 -27.20 0.44 -25.05
N TYR A 22 -26.04 0.99 -24.69
CA TYR A 22 -25.67 1.18 -23.29
C TYR A 22 -26.70 2.03 -22.54
N LEU A 23 -27.12 3.17 -23.11
CA LEU A 23 -28.13 4.04 -22.51
C LEU A 23 -29.50 3.36 -22.40
N TYR A 24 -29.88 2.55 -23.40
CA TYR A 24 -31.14 1.80 -23.40
C TYR A 24 -31.24 0.77 -22.25
N HIS A 25 -30.11 0.16 -21.87
CA HIS A 25 -30.02 -0.78 -20.74
C HIS A 25 -29.67 -0.12 -19.39
N ASN A 26 -29.26 1.16 -19.39
CA ASN A 26 -28.78 1.83 -18.18
C ASN A 26 -29.92 2.02 -17.17
N VAL A 27 -29.67 1.74 -15.89
CA VAL A 27 -30.62 1.84 -14.77
C VAL A 27 -31.38 3.17 -14.76
N LYS A 28 -30.73 4.28 -15.13
CA LYS A 28 -31.33 5.63 -15.16
C LYS A 28 -32.40 5.82 -16.23
N CYS A 29 -32.32 5.08 -17.32
CA CYS A 29 -33.21 5.25 -18.48
C CYS A 29 -34.04 4.00 -18.79
N ARG A 30 -33.63 2.81 -18.30
CA ARG A 30 -34.25 1.52 -18.67
C ARG A 30 -35.73 1.44 -18.29
N GLY A 31 -36.11 2.08 -17.18
CA GLY A 31 -37.51 2.12 -16.70
C GLY A 31 -38.48 2.77 -17.69
N GLU A 32 -38.03 3.78 -18.43
CA GLU A 32 -38.81 4.50 -19.45
C GLU A 32 -38.55 3.99 -20.88
N MET A 33 -37.60 3.08 -21.06
CA MET A 33 -37.21 2.53 -22.36
C MET A 33 -37.46 1.02 -22.41
N LEU A 34 -36.44 0.20 -22.10
CA LEU A 34 -36.48 -1.25 -22.17
C LEU A 34 -37.70 -1.85 -21.47
N ASP A 35 -37.98 -1.42 -20.23
CA ASP A 35 -39.07 -1.99 -19.42
C ASP A 35 -40.44 -1.73 -20.06
N LYS A 36 -40.65 -0.53 -20.60
CA LYS A 36 -41.90 -0.17 -21.30
C LYS A 36 -42.03 -0.95 -22.61
N ASP A 37 -40.95 -1.12 -23.36
CA ASP A 37 -40.96 -1.89 -24.60
C ASP A 37 -41.34 -3.36 -24.34
N ILE A 38 -40.82 -3.97 -23.27
CA ILE A 38 -41.21 -5.34 -22.87
C ILE A 38 -42.69 -5.40 -22.50
N VAL A 39 -43.20 -4.46 -21.70
CA VAL A 39 -44.63 -4.42 -21.35
C VAL A 39 -45.50 -4.24 -22.59
N LEU A 40 -45.10 -3.40 -23.55
CA LEU A 40 -45.83 -3.22 -24.81
C LEU A 40 -45.86 -4.52 -25.64
N LEU A 41 -44.77 -5.28 -25.66
CA LEU A 41 -44.74 -6.59 -26.30
C LEU A 41 -45.64 -7.61 -25.58
N GLN A 42 -45.73 -7.55 -24.24
CA GLN A 42 -46.65 -8.38 -23.46
C GLN A 42 -48.11 -8.01 -23.73
N VAL A 43 -48.42 -6.72 -23.90
CA VAL A 43 -49.76 -6.28 -24.33
C VAL A 43 -50.07 -6.88 -25.71
N GLY A 44 -49.14 -6.79 -26.66
CA GLY A 44 -49.29 -7.43 -27.97
C GLY A 44 -49.52 -8.94 -27.88
N ALA A 45 -48.75 -9.64 -27.04
CA ALA A 45 -48.88 -11.08 -26.81
C ALA A 45 -50.22 -11.49 -26.17
N SER A 46 -50.84 -10.59 -25.39
CA SER A 46 -52.14 -10.84 -24.77
C SER A 46 -53.32 -10.63 -25.72
N LEU A 47 -53.17 -9.75 -26.72
CA LEU A 47 -54.25 -9.33 -27.62
C LEU A 47 -54.25 -10.07 -28.97
N ILE A 48 -53.09 -10.51 -29.45
CA ILE A 48 -52.94 -11.22 -30.73
C ILE A 48 -52.99 -12.72 -30.46
N GLU A 49 -53.55 -13.50 -31.40
CA GLU A 49 -53.52 -14.96 -31.32
C GLU A 49 -52.07 -15.48 -31.22
N SER A 50 -51.82 -16.43 -30.32
CA SER A 50 -50.46 -16.80 -29.90
C SER A 50 -49.56 -17.31 -31.04
N ASN A 51 -50.11 -18.05 -32.01
CA ASN A 51 -49.34 -18.49 -33.17
C ASN A 51 -49.01 -17.31 -34.10
N GLU A 52 -49.98 -16.45 -34.39
CA GLU A 52 -49.80 -15.24 -35.21
C GLU A 52 -48.76 -14.30 -34.59
N PHE A 53 -48.82 -14.08 -33.27
CA PHE A 53 -47.83 -13.28 -32.54
C PHE A 53 -46.41 -13.84 -32.72
N LEU A 54 -46.20 -15.13 -32.46
CA LEU A 54 -44.87 -15.74 -32.61
C LEU A 54 -44.37 -15.71 -34.06
N ILE A 55 -45.25 -15.90 -35.05
CA ILE A 55 -44.89 -15.80 -36.46
C ILE A 55 -44.44 -14.37 -36.80
N HIS A 56 -45.11 -13.34 -36.28
CA HIS A 56 -44.69 -11.95 -36.46
C HIS A 56 -43.33 -11.68 -35.83
N VAL A 57 -43.08 -12.15 -34.60
CA VAL A 57 -41.78 -11.98 -33.95
C VAL A 57 -40.69 -12.73 -34.74
N LEU A 58 -40.96 -13.98 -35.14
CA LEU A 58 -40.04 -14.79 -35.96
C LEU A 58 -39.69 -14.10 -37.29
N ASN A 59 -40.68 -13.47 -37.93
CA ASN A 59 -40.48 -12.66 -39.14
C ASN A 59 -39.59 -11.44 -38.88
N LYS A 60 -39.81 -10.72 -37.77
CA LYS A 60 -39.00 -9.53 -37.41
C LYS A 60 -37.54 -9.89 -37.11
N PHE A 61 -37.27 -11.09 -36.63
CA PHE A 61 -35.91 -11.63 -36.48
C PHE A 61 -35.35 -12.22 -37.78
N ASN A 62 -36.13 -12.28 -38.86
CA ASN A 62 -35.79 -12.91 -40.14
C ASN A 62 -35.49 -14.42 -40.01
N LEU A 63 -36.22 -15.12 -39.14
CA LEU A 63 -35.99 -16.54 -38.80
C LEU A 63 -37.03 -17.50 -39.41
N ILE A 64 -37.92 -17.04 -40.28
CA ILE A 64 -38.93 -17.90 -40.95
C ILE A 64 -38.26 -19.07 -41.71
N ASN A 65 -37.21 -18.77 -42.48
CA ASN A 65 -36.48 -19.79 -43.23
C ASN A 65 -35.77 -20.78 -42.31
N TRP A 66 -35.25 -20.30 -41.16
CA TRP A 66 -34.60 -21.14 -40.16
C TRP A 66 -35.57 -22.12 -39.49
N ALA A 67 -36.83 -21.72 -39.26
CA ALA A 67 -37.86 -22.57 -38.68
C ALA A 67 -38.39 -23.66 -39.64
N ASN A 68 -37.90 -23.70 -40.89
CA ASN A 68 -38.24 -24.76 -41.83
C ASN A 68 -37.46 -26.06 -41.48
N PRO A 69 -38.12 -27.23 -41.41
CA PRO A 69 -37.43 -28.51 -41.17
C PRO A 69 -36.32 -28.82 -42.18
N GLN A 70 -36.44 -28.37 -43.43
CA GLN A 70 -35.46 -28.58 -44.51
C GLN A 70 -34.27 -27.59 -44.50
N PHE A 71 -34.17 -26.73 -43.47
CA PHE A 71 -33.15 -25.69 -43.42
C PHE A 71 -31.71 -26.24 -43.45
N GLU A 72 -31.43 -27.30 -42.67
CA GLU A 72 -30.10 -27.94 -42.63
C GLU A 72 -29.69 -28.49 -44.00
N ASP A 73 -30.63 -29.13 -44.71
CA ASP A 73 -30.37 -29.73 -46.04
C ASP A 73 -30.07 -28.69 -47.14
N LYS A 74 -30.70 -27.51 -47.05
CA LYS A 74 -30.50 -26.41 -48.01
C LYS A 74 -29.20 -25.65 -47.73
N THR A 75 -28.86 -25.48 -46.46
CA THR A 75 -27.66 -24.72 -46.02
C THR A 75 -26.37 -25.49 -46.31
N LEU A 76 -26.40 -26.83 -46.30
CA LEU A 76 -25.28 -27.68 -46.71
C LEU A 76 -24.82 -27.46 -48.17
N LYS A 77 -25.64 -26.81 -49.01
CA LYS A 77 -25.35 -26.56 -50.44
C LYS A 77 -24.66 -25.22 -50.73
N ASN A 78 -24.70 -24.24 -49.80
CA ASN A 78 -24.07 -22.92 -49.94
C ASN A 78 -23.49 -22.46 -48.58
N PRO A 79 -22.19 -22.69 -48.31
CA PRO A 79 -21.60 -22.44 -47.00
C PRO A 79 -21.02 -21.02 -46.90
N GLU A 80 -21.85 -20.04 -46.53
CA GLU A 80 -21.35 -18.78 -45.98
C GLU A 80 -21.29 -18.90 -44.45
N GLU A 81 -20.10 -19.20 -43.90
CA GLU A 81 -19.93 -19.46 -42.45
C GLU A 81 -20.38 -18.30 -41.55
N ASP A 82 -20.20 -17.06 -42.01
CA ASP A 82 -20.61 -15.86 -41.27
C ASP A 82 -22.15 -15.73 -41.14
N SER A 83 -22.90 -16.18 -42.16
CA SER A 83 -24.37 -16.14 -42.17
C SER A 83 -24.97 -17.12 -41.17
N ILE A 84 -24.36 -18.29 -41.00
CA ILE A 84 -24.79 -19.31 -40.04
C ILE A 84 -24.55 -18.85 -38.59
N ARG A 85 -23.38 -18.27 -38.30
CA ARG A 85 -23.07 -17.73 -36.96
C ARG A 85 -24.03 -16.62 -36.57
N GLN A 86 -24.34 -15.71 -37.50
CA GLN A 86 -25.34 -14.65 -37.28
C GLN A 86 -26.73 -15.25 -37.01
N THR A 87 -27.13 -16.27 -37.77
CA THR A 87 -28.42 -16.95 -37.60
C THR A 87 -28.52 -17.61 -36.21
N ILE A 88 -27.48 -18.33 -35.77
CA ILE A 88 -27.44 -18.94 -34.43
C ILE A 88 -27.62 -17.88 -33.34
N SER A 89 -26.89 -16.76 -33.44
CA SER A 89 -27.00 -15.65 -32.49
C SER A 89 -28.38 -14.99 -32.49
N LEU A 90 -29.00 -14.81 -33.66
CA LEU A 90 -30.35 -14.27 -33.77
C LEU A 90 -31.41 -15.19 -33.15
N VAL A 91 -31.28 -16.51 -33.32
CA VAL A 91 -32.16 -17.49 -32.67
C VAL A 91 -32.01 -17.43 -31.15
N GLU A 92 -30.79 -17.31 -30.66
CA GLU A 92 -30.53 -17.16 -29.24
C GLU A 92 -31.18 -15.89 -28.66
N GLU A 93 -31.07 -14.75 -29.34
CA GLU A 93 -31.67 -13.48 -28.91
C GLU A 93 -33.20 -13.52 -29.04
N PHE A 94 -33.75 -14.22 -30.05
CA PHE A 94 -35.18 -14.48 -30.19
C PHE A 94 -35.72 -15.27 -28.98
N LEU A 95 -35.07 -16.39 -28.63
CA LEU A 95 -35.48 -17.20 -27.47
C LEU A 95 -35.34 -16.41 -26.16
N SER A 96 -34.29 -15.60 -26.02
CA SER A 96 -34.14 -14.70 -24.86
C SER A 96 -35.32 -13.73 -24.76
N LEU A 97 -35.76 -13.13 -25.86
CA LEU A 97 -36.90 -12.21 -25.86
C LEU A 97 -38.19 -12.92 -25.41
N ILE A 98 -38.44 -14.14 -25.91
CA ILE A 98 -39.61 -14.94 -25.50
C ILE A 98 -39.55 -15.27 -24.00
N ILE A 99 -38.38 -15.66 -23.49
CA ILE A 99 -38.17 -15.90 -22.06
C ILE A 99 -38.48 -14.64 -21.25
N THR A 100 -38.05 -13.46 -21.70
CA THR A 100 -38.34 -12.19 -21.04
C THR A 100 -39.84 -11.86 -21.07
N ILE A 101 -40.51 -12.00 -22.22
CA ILE A 101 -41.96 -11.71 -22.36
C ILE A 101 -42.79 -12.58 -21.41
N ILE A 102 -42.43 -13.86 -21.25
CA ILE A 102 -43.20 -14.81 -20.43
C ILE A 102 -42.80 -14.74 -18.95
N GLY A 103 -41.50 -14.58 -18.68
CA GLY A 103 -40.92 -14.60 -17.34
C GLY A 103 -41.02 -13.29 -16.59
N GLU A 104 -41.14 -12.15 -17.29
CA GLU A 104 -41.20 -10.85 -16.63
C GLU A 104 -42.61 -10.49 -16.17
N ARG A 105 -42.98 -10.98 -15.00
CA ARG A 105 -44.30 -10.71 -14.38
C ARG A 105 -44.20 -9.76 -13.19
N TYR A 106 -43.02 -9.24 -12.88
CA TYR A 106 -42.80 -8.35 -11.74
C TYR A 106 -42.97 -6.88 -12.15
N ASN A 107 -44.10 -6.58 -12.79
CA ASN A 107 -44.53 -5.23 -13.11
C ASN A 107 -45.99 -5.07 -12.68
N PRO A 108 -46.33 -4.09 -11.82
CA PRO A 108 -47.70 -3.88 -11.36
C PRO A 108 -48.67 -3.73 -12.55
N GLY A 109 -49.67 -4.61 -12.59
CA GLY A 109 -50.67 -4.65 -13.67
C GLY A 109 -50.46 -5.80 -14.67
N VAL A 110 -49.22 -6.24 -14.91
CA VAL A 110 -48.93 -7.44 -15.71
C VAL A 110 -49.05 -8.70 -14.84
N GLY A 111 -48.35 -8.71 -13.71
CA GLY A 111 -48.49 -9.73 -12.68
C GLY A 111 -49.19 -9.21 -11.43
N LYS A 112 -49.65 -10.12 -10.58
CA LYS A 112 -50.20 -9.78 -9.25
C LYS A 112 -49.06 -9.56 -8.25
N VAL A 113 -48.35 -8.45 -8.38
CA VAL A 113 -47.21 -8.06 -7.54
C VAL A 113 -47.34 -6.63 -7.03
N THR A 114 -46.65 -6.32 -5.93
CA THR A 114 -46.52 -4.96 -5.41
C THR A 114 -45.23 -4.28 -5.89
N SER A 115 -45.11 -2.97 -5.74
CA SER A 115 -43.86 -2.23 -6.03
C SER A 115 -42.68 -2.73 -5.19
N ASP A 116 -42.94 -3.14 -3.94
CA ASP A 116 -41.91 -3.70 -3.05
C ASP A 116 -41.39 -5.05 -3.57
N ASP A 117 -42.24 -5.86 -4.20
CA ASP A 117 -41.84 -7.13 -4.81
C ASP A 117 -40.92 -6.93 -6.03
N CYS A 118 -41.12 -5.84 -6.79
CA CYS A 118 -40.26 -5.45 -7.89
C CYS A 118 -38.83 -5.15 -7.39
N ILE A 119 -38.73 -4.32 -6.34
CA ILE A 119 -37.43 -3.97 -5.72
C ILE A 119 -36.80 -5.20 -5.07
N LYS A 120 -37.59 -6.05 -4.39
CA LYS A 120 -37.13 -7.33 -3.82
C LYS A 120 -36.47 -8.19 -4.89
N LYS A 121 -37.13 -8.35 -6.05
CA LYS A 121 -36.57 -9.12 -7.15
C LYS A 121 -35.26 -8.53 -7.63
N GLU A 122 -35.19 -7.22 -7.86
CA GLU A 122 -33.97 -6.55 -8.32
C GLU A 122 -32.80 -6.80 -7.34
N ILE A 123 -33.00 -6.55 -6.04
CA ILE A 123 -31.98 -6.76 -5.02
C ILE A 123 -31.55 -8.24 -4.95
N ILE A 124 -32.50 -9.18 -4.99
CA ILE A 124 -32.18 -10.61 -4.98
C ILE A 124 -31.29 -10.98 -6.18
N GLN A 125 -31.63 -10.53 -7.39
CA GLN A 125 -30.83 -10.82 -8.58
C GLN A 125 -29.43 -10.20 -8.47
N GLN A 126 -29.32 -8.93 -8.08
CA GLN A 126 -28.00 -8.28 -7.95
C GLN A 126 -27.10 -8.97 -6.90
N LEU A 127 -27.66 -9.43 -5.77
CA LEU A 127 -26.92 -10.16 -4.74
C LEU A 127 -26.61 -11.63 -5.12
N CYS A 128 -27.27 -12.18 -6.13
CA CYS A 128 -26.92 -13.47 -6.72
C CYS A 128 -25.65 -13.39 -7.57
N ILE A 129 -25.24 -12.21 -8.04
CA ILE A 129 -23.96 -12.02 -8.73
C ILE A 129 -22.81 -12.05 -7.71
N LYS A 130 -22.88 -11.19 -6.70
CA LYS A 130 -21.87 -11.03 -5.65
C LYS A 130 -22.44 -10.26 -4.45
N PRO A 131 -21.81 -10.34 -3.26
CA PRO A 131 -22.10 -9.41 -2.18
C PRO A 131 -21.82 -7.97 -2.60
N LEU A 132 -22.73 -7.04 -2.28
CA LEU A 132 -22.65 -5.64 -2.69
C LEU A 132 -22.65 -4.73 -1.46
N SER A 133 -21.90 -3.62 -1.51
CA SER A 133 -21.97 -2.60 -0.46
C SER A 133 -23.24 -1.75 -0.60
N HIS A 134 -23.55 -0.94 0.41
CA HIS A 134 -24.77 -0.11 0.41
C HIS A 134 -24.81 0.83 -0.81
N SER A 135 -23.73 1.56 -1.07
CA SER A 135 -23.64 2.45 -2.24
C SER A 135 -23.69 1.72 -3.59
N GLU A 136 -23.13 0.51 -3.69
CA GLU A 136 -23.19 -0.28 -4.91
C GLU A 136 -24.59 -0.81 -5.18
N LEU A 137 -25.29 -1.26 -4.13
CA LEU A 137 -26.66 -1.74 -4.24
C LEU A 137 -27.61 -0.59 -4.61
N ASN A 138 -27.45 0.59 -4.02
CA ASN A 138 -28.30 1.74 -4.35
C ASN A 138 -28.16 2.16 -5.83
N LYS A 139 -26.95 2.08 -6.40
CA LYS A 139 -26.69 2.43 -7.81
C LYS A 139 -27.33 1.48 -8.83
N THR A 140 -27.74 0.28 -8.43
CA THR A 140 -28.40 -0.68 -9.34
C THR A 140 -29.91 -0.48 -9.42
N LEU A 141 -30.49 0.35 -8.55
CA LEU A 141 -31.93 0.63 -8.47
C LEU A 141 -32.30 1.91 -9.25
N PRO A 142 -33.50 1.98 -9.89
CA PRO A 142 -33.96 3.19 -10.57
C PRO A 142 -34.19 4.40 -9.65
N ASP A 143 -33.86 5.60 -10.12
CA ASP A 143 -33.90 6.87 -9.36
C ASP A 143 -35.34 7.28 -8.93
N ASP A 144 -36.39 6.83 -9.63
CA ASP A 144 -37.79 7.24 -9.41
C ASP A 144 -38.43 6.69 -8.12
N MET A 145 -37.75 5.81 -7.38
CA MET A 145 -38.19 5.20 -6.11
C MET A 145 -37.40 5.77 -4.93
N ASN A 146 -37.37 7.10 -4.85
CA ASN A 146 -36.46 7.93 -4.04
C ASN A 146 -36.71 7.89 -2.50
N ASN A 147 -36.91 6.71 -1.92
CA ASN A 147 -36.86 6.52 -0.47
C ASN A 147 -35.73 5.54 -0.16
N GLU A 148 -34.58 6.04 0.27
CA GLU A 148 -33.51 5.21 0.87
C GLU A 148 -34.09 4.25 1.93
N ASN A 149 -35.11 4.72 2.68
CA ASN A 149 -35.88 3.92 3.62
C ASN A 149 -36.55 2.67 3.00
N ILE A 150 -37.00 2.72 1.74
CA ILE A 150 -37.59 1.56 1.06
C ILE A 150 -36.50 0.54 0.72
N MET A 151 -35.36 1.00 0.20
CA MET A 151 -34.24 0.12 -0.11
C MET A 151 -33.72 -0.57 1.15
N GLU A 152 -33.49 0.17 2.24
CA GLU A 152 -33.03 -0.40 3.51
C GLU A 152 -34.01 -1.42 4.09
N ARG A 153 -35.31 -1.08 4.11
CA ARG A 153 -36.37 -1.98 4.56
C ARG A 153 -36.40 -3.26 3.74
N VAL A 154 -36.34 -3.14 2.41
CA VAL A 154 -36.39 -4.29 1.51
C VAL A 154 -35.10 -5.12 1.58
N ALA A 155 -33.93 -4.47 1.66
CA ALA A 155 -32.64 -5.14 1.83
C ALA A 155 -32.56 -5.91 3.15
N ALA A 156 -33.11 -5.36 4.24
CA ALA A 156 -33.19 -6.06 5.52
C ALA A 156 -34.06 -7.34 5.46
N ASP A 157 -35.12 -7.33 4.63
CA ASP A 157 -35.95 -8.51 4.40
C ASP A 157 -35.17 -9.62 3.67
N VAL A 158 -34.43 -9.29 2.60
CA VAL A 158 -33.84 -10.28 1.68
C VAL A 158 -32.36 -10.61 1.91
N ALA A 159 -31.63 -9.76 2.63
CA ALA A 159 -30.19 -9.83 2.80
C ALA A 159 -29.75 -9.72 4.26
N VAL A 160 -28.53 -10.19 4.54
CA VAL A 160 -27.82 -10.01 5.81
C VAL A 160 -26.70 -9.02 5.58
N PHE A 161 -26.69 -7.91 6.33
CA PHE A 161 -25.58 -6.96 6.29
C PHE A 161 -24.42 -7.46 7.16
N LYS A 162 -23.27 -7.73 6.53
CA LYS A 162 -22.02 -8.06 7.22
C LYS A 162 -21.11 -6.85 7.24
N LYS A 163 -20.84 -6.33 8.44
CA LYS A 163 -19.77 -5.35 8.65
C LYS A 163 -18.43 -6.03 8.40
N SER A 164 -17.52 -5.35 7.73
CA SER A 164 -16.19 -5.91 7.50
C SER A 164 -15.43 -6.02 8.82
N SER A 165 -14.82 -7.18 9.06
CA SER A 165 -13.90 -7.38 10.19
C SER A 165 -12.56 -6.65 10.01
N GLN A 166 -12.25 -6.20 8.78
CA GLN A 166 -11.03 -5.45 8.49
C GLN A 166 -11.31 -3.94 8.58
N ALA A 167 -10.43 -3.21 9.29
CA ALA A 167 -10.36 -1.74 9.39
C ALA A 167 -10.60 -0.95 8.09
N SER A 168 -10.28 -1.56 6.95
CA SER A 168 -10.35 -0.95 5.61
C SER A 168 -11.52 -1.42 4.76
N GLY A 169 -12.27 -2.43 5.20
CA GLY A 169 -13.35 -3.01 4.42
C GLY A 169 -14.67 -2.30 4.63
N ARG A 170 -15.41 -2.09 3.54
CA ARG A 170 -16.80 -1.63 3.56
C ARG A 170 -17.73 -2.78 3.96
N GLY A 171 -18.82 -2.48 4.66
CA GLY A 171 -19.86 -3.47 4.92
C GLY A 171 -20.55 -3.89 3.62
N VAL A 172 -20.96 -5.16 3.55
CA VAL A 172 -21.61 -5.73 2.36
C VAL A 172 -22.89 -6.47 2.73
N TYR A 173 -23.88 -6.40 1.86
CA TYR A 173 -25.09 -7.21 1.91
C TYR A 173 -24.85 -8.56 1.24
N GLU A 174 -25.21 -9.64 1.92
CA GLU A 174 -25.22 -11.00 1.39
C GLU A 174 -26.65 -11.54 1.34
N LEU A 175 -27.01 -12.23 0.26
CA LEU A 175 -28.35 -12.80 0.11
C LEU A 175 -28.62 -13.86 1.19
N LYS A 176 -29.81 -13.81 1.82
CA LYS A 176 -30.25 -14.89 2.71
C LYS A 176 -30.49 -16.18 1.90
N PRO A 177 -30.12 -17.35 2.44
CA PRO A 177 -30.22 -18.62 1.70
C PRO A 177 -31.66 -18.95 1.27
N GLU A 178 -32.66 -18.48 2.00
CA GLU A 178 -34.09 -18.66 1.70
C GLU A 178 -34.53 -18.07 0.35
N PHE A 179 -33.83 -17.04 -0.14
CA PHE A 179 -34.18 -16.37 -1.40
C PHE A 179 -33.34 -16.87 -2.59
N ALA A 180 -32.38 -17.79 -2.38
CA ALA A 180 -31.51 -18.29 -3.43
C ALA A 180 -32.29 -19.04 -4.54
N ASP A 181 -33.41 -19.68 -4.21
CA ASP A 181 -34.27 -20.37 -5.18
C ASP A 181 -35.07 -19.42 -6.09
N ARG A 182 -35.06 -18.10 -5.82
CA ARG A 182 -35.66 -17.08 -6.68
C ARG A 182 -34.71 -16.53 -7.76
N TYR A 183 -33.49 -17.07 -7.84
CA TYR A 183 -32.54 -16.67 -8.88
C TYR A 183 -33.08 -16.94 -10.29
N ASN A 184 -32.95 -15.95 -11.18
CA ASN A 184 -33.30 -16.05 -12.58
C ASN A 184 -32.04 -15.91 -13.45
N VAL A 185 -31.63 -17.01 -14.12
CA VAL A 185 -30.47 -17.01 -15.04
C VAL A 185 -30.67 -15.99 -16.16
N PHE A 186 -31.88 -15.89 -16.70
CA PHE A 186 -32.22 -15.01 -17.81
C PHE A 186 -32.86 -13.71 -17.32
N PHE A 187 -32.37 -13.17 -16.20
CA PHE A 187 -32.79 -11.86 -15.75
C PHE A 187 -32.38 -10.79 -16.77
N TYR A 188 -33.36 -10.10 -17.33
CA TYR A 188 -33.19 -9.27 -18.52
C TYR A 188 -32.45 -7.95 -18.27
N HIS A 189 -32.23 -7.58 -17.00
CA HIS A 189 -31.37 -6.47 -16.59
C HIS A 189 -29.89 -6.83 -16.50
N TYR A 190 -29.52 -8.12 -16.56
CA TYR A 190 -28.12 -8.50 -16.59
C TYR A 190 -27.47 -8.16 -17.92
N THR A 191 -26.26 -7.62 -17.83
CA THR A 191 -25.31 -7.65 -18.94
C THR A 191 -24.85 -9.09 -19.21
N LYS A 192 -24.29 -9.35 -20.40
CA LYS A 192 -23.77 -10.68 -20.76
C LYS A 192 -22.69 -11.16 -19.77
N GLU A 193 -21.90 -10.23 -19.22
CA GLU A 193 -20.88 -10.53 -18.21
C GLU A 193 -21.50 -10.88 -16.84
N GLU A 194 -22.51 -10.13 -16.40
CA GLU A 194 -23.20 -10.39 -15.12
C GLU A 194 -23.98 -11.70 -15.16
N LEU A 195 -24.61 -12.03 -16.28
CA LEU A 195 -25.27 -13.31 -16.48
C LEU A 195 -24.28 -14.46 -16.30
N SER A 196 -23.13 -14.40 -16.99
CA SER A 196 -22.09 -15.44 -16.88
C SER A 196 -21.56 -15.57 -15.45
N LYS A 197 -21.31 -14.45 -14.76
CA LYS A 197 -20.80 -14.44 -13.38
C LYS A 197 -21.83 -14.98 -12.38
N SER A 198 -23.09 -14.56 -12.51
CA SER A 198 -24.16 -15.03 -11.62
C SER A 198 -24.41 -16.53 -11.79
N GLU A 199 -24.41 -17.04 -13.02
CA GLU A 199 -24.64 -18.46 -13.27
C GLU A 199 -23.53 -19.33 -12.67
N GLU A 200 -22.27 -18.94 -12.85
CA GLU A 200 -21.12 -19.65 -12.28
C GLU A 200 -21.19 -19.69 -10.75
N GLU A 201 -21.51 -18.56 -10.12
CA GLU A 201 -21.61 -18.45 -8.66
C GLU A 201 -22.75 -19.30 -8.09
N GLN A 202 -23.92 -19.31 -8.75
CA GLN A 202 -25.05 -20.11 -8.29
C GLN A 202 -24.82 -21.62 -8.47
N ARG A 203 -24.13 -22.05 -9.54
CA ARG A 203 -23.70 -23.45 -9.70
C ARG A 203 -22.76 -23.88 -8.58
N LYS A 204 -21.78 -23.03 -8.22
CA LYS A 204 -20.87 -23.28 -7.09
C LYS A 204 -21.62 -23.42 -5.77
N ARG A 205 -22.58 -22.53 -5.50
CA ARG A 205 -23.43 -22.60 -4.29
C ARG A 205 -24.24 -23.90 -4.22
N ARG A 206 -24.88 -24.31 -5.31
CA ARG A 206 -25.67 -25.56 -5.36
C ARG A 206 -24.81 -26.81 -5.23
N LYS A 207 -23.59 -26.79 -5.79
CA LYS A 207 -22.60 -27.85 -5.61
C LYS A 207 -22.17 -28.00 -4.15
N ALA A 208 -21.94 -26.87 -3.46
CA ALA A 208 -21.64 -26.88 -2.03
C ALA A 208 -22.81 -27.41 -1.18
N ALA A 209 -24.04 -27.18 -1.62
CA ALA A 209 -25.26 -27.69 -1.00
C ALA A 209 -25.61 -29.15 -1.34
N SER A 210 -24.71 -29.91 -2.02
CA SER A 210 -24.94 -31.30 -2.47
C SER A 210 -26.15 -31.49 -3.40
N GLY A 211 -26.55 -30.46 -4.13
CA GLY A 211 -27.63 -30.51 -5.13
C GLY A 211 -27.12 -30.76 -6.56
N LEU A 212 -28.05 -30.82 -7.53
CA LEU A 212 -27.72 -30.80 -8.96
C LEU A 212 -27.01 -29.49 -9.33
N GLU A 213 -25.94 -29.54 -10.14
CA GLU A 213 -25.14 -28.38 -10.56
C GLU A 213 -25.82 -27.62 -11.71
N CYS A 214 -27.10 -27.27 -11.53
CA CYS A 214 -27.92 -26.57 -12.52
C CYS A 214 -28.73 -25.43 -11.91
N CYS A 215 -29.11 -24.46 -12.75
CA CYS A 215 -29.96 -23.34 -12.36
C CYS A 215 -31.34 -23.49 -13.02
N PRO A 216 -32.33 -24.10 -12.33
CA PRO A 216 -33.67 -24.27 -12.86
C PRO A 216 -34.44 -22.93 -12.93
N PRO A 217 -35.51 -22.84 -13.75
CA PRO A 217 -36.36 -21.64 -13.80
C PRO A 217 -37.02 -21.35 -12.44
N PRO A 218 -37.05 -20.08 -11.99
CA PRO A 218 -37.70 -19.69 -10.75
C PRO A 218 -39.23 -19.71 -10.89
N VAL A 219 -39.93 -19.89 -9.77
CA VAL A 219 -41.40 -19.84 -9.74
C VAL A 219 -41.88 -18.42 -10.07
N LEU A 220 -42.74 -18.31 -11.08
CA LEU A 220 -43.31 -17.04 -11.54
C LEU A 220 -44.56 -16.66 -10.75
N PRO A 221 -44.80 -15.36 -10.49
CA PRO A 221 -46.05 -14.91 -9.88
C PRO A 221 -47.23 -15.06 -10.87
N PRO A 222 -48.48 -15.09 -10.37
CA PRO A 222 -49.64 -15.23 -11.23
C PRO A 222 -49.84 -13.97 -12.09
N LEU A 223 -50.22 -14.18 -13.35
CA LEU A 223 -50.59 -13.11 -14.29
C LEU A 223 -51.90 -12.43 -13.84
N SER A 224 -52.06 -11.16 -14.21
CA SER A 224 -53.36 -10.49 -14.11
C SER A 224 -54.31 -11.03 -15.17
N GLU A 225 -55.62 -10.79 -14.98
CA GLU A 225 -56.66 -11.37 -15.86
C GLU A 225 -56.47 -10.95 -17.32
N SER A 226 -56.07 -9.69 -17.56
CA SER A 226 -55.85 -9.14 -18.90
C SER A 226 -54.64 -9.74 -19.63
N PHE A 227 -53.67 -10.30 -18.89
CA PHE A 227 -52.43 -10.85 -19.46
C PHE A 227 -52.37 -12.38 -19.41
N SER A 228 -53.42 -13.05 -18.92
CA SER A 228 -53.46 -14.52 -18.76
C SER A 228 -53.12 -15.26 -20.07
N MET A 229 -53.52 -14.71 -21.22
CA MET A 229 -53.23 -15.28 -22.54
C MET A 229 -51.74 -15.32 -22.92
N VAL A 230 -50.88 -14.53 -22.27
CA VAL A 230 -49.42 -14.59 -22.50
C VAL A 230 -48.86 -15.98 -22.18
N ALA A 231 -49.42 -16.68 -21.18
CA ALA A 231 -49.02 -18.04 -20.84
C ALA A 231 -49.27 -19.04 -21.98
N ASN A 232 -50.26 -18.79 -22.85
CA ASN A 232 -50.57 -19.66 -23.99
C ASN A 232 -49.44 -19.73 -25.02
N LEU A 233 -48.52 -18.75 -25.04
CA LEU A 233 -47.32 -18.78 -25.87
C LEU A 233 -46.43 -20.01 -25.58
N LEU A 234 -46.50 -20.58 -24.38
CA LEU A 234 -45.71 -21.76 -24.00
C LEU A 234 -46.18 -23.07 -24.67
N GLN A 235 -47.45 -23.13 -25.10
CA GLN A 235 -48.09 -24.36 -25.58
C GLN A 235 -48.71 -24.25 -26.99
N CYS A 236 -48.59 -23.10 -27.66
CA CYS A 236 -49.10 -22.95 -29.02
C CYS A 236 -48.26 -23.76 -30.03
N ASP A 237 -48.83 -24.11 -31.18
CA ASP A 237 -48.21 -25.03 -32.14
C ASP A 237 -46.88 -24.51 -32.70
N VAL A 238 -46.79 -23.19 -32.92
CA VAL A 238 -45.54 -22.56 -33.36
C VAL A 238 -44.44 -22.68 -32.30
N MET A 239 -44.76 -22.55 -31.01
CA MET A 239 -43.78 -22.70 -29.93
C MET A 239 -43.29 -24.15 -29.82
N LEU A 240 -44.23 -25.10 -29.82
CA LEU A 240 -43.90 -26.53 -29.75
C LEU A 240 -43.07 -26.97 -30.96
N HIS A 241 -43.36 -26.44 -32.14
CA HIS A 241 -42.56 -26.62 -33.36
C HIS A 241 -41.12 -26.09 -33.19
N ILE A 242 -40.95 -24.88 -32.65
CA ILE A 242 -39.63 -24.29 -32.39
C ILE A 242 -38.85 -25.11 -31.36
N MET A 243 -39.47 -25.49 -30.24
CA MET A 243 -38.87 -26.34 -29.21
C MET A 243 -38.40 -27.66 -29.81
N LYS A 244 -39.27 -28.34 -30.57
CA LYS A 244 -38.96 -29.59 -31.25
C LYS A 244 -37.79 -29.45 -32.20
N ILE A 245 -37.77 -28.42 -33.06
CA ILE A 245 -36.67 -28.20 -34.02
C ILE A 245 -35.32 -28.09 -33.32
N ILE A 246 -35.25 -27.31 -32.23
CA ILE A 246 -33.99 -27.10 -31.50
C ILE A 246 -33.52 -28.41 -30.86
N LEU A 247 -34.44 -29.16 -30.24
CA LEU A 247 -34.15 -30.46 -29.63
C LEU A 247 -33.70 -31.48 -30.69
N GLU A 248 -34.38 -31.60 -31.83
CA GLU A 248 -33.99 -32.49 -32.93
C GLU A 248 -32.60 -32.15 -33.50
N ARG A 249 -32.30 -30.85 -33.69
CA ARG A 249 -30.98 -30.40 -34.17
C ARG A 249 -29.87 -30.66 -33.16
N SER A 250 -30.17 -30.62 -31.87
CA SER A 250 -29.20 -30.93 -30.81
C SER A 250 -28.80 -32.42 -30.81
N VAL A 251 -29.74 -33.32 -31.10
CA VAL A 251 -29.48 -34.76 -31.27
C VAL A 251 -28.77 -35.06 -32.60
N ASN A 252 -29.10 -34.32 -33.67
CA ASN A 252 -28.54 -34.56 -35.01
C ASN A 252 -27.08 -34.10 -35.15
N LEU A 253 -26.15 -35.05 -35.21
CA LEU A 253 -24.70 -34.81 -35.37
C LEU A 253 -24.31 -34.01 -36.63
N ARG A 254 -25.18 -33.92 -37.64
CA ARG A 254 -24.92 -33.17 -38.89
C ARG A 254 -25.42 -31.72 -38.85
N ALA A 255 -26.24 -31.36 -37.87
CA ALA A 255 -26.85 -30.02 -37.80
C ALA A 255 -25.80 -28.95 -37.44
N ARG A 256 -25.73 -27.90 -38.26
CA ARG A 256 -24.80 -26.77 -38.08
C ARG A 256 -25.44 -25.54 -37.45
N SER A 257 -26.77 -25.41 -37.46
CA SER A 257 -27.49 -24.25 -36.93
C SER A 257 -27.87 -24.36 -35.44
N PHE A 258 -26.98 -24.99 -34.67
CA PHE A 258 -27.20 -25.39 -33.28
C PHE A 258 -26.20 -24.72 -32.33
N SER A 259 -26.65 -24.36 -31.13
CA SER A 259 -25.79 -24.03 -29.98
C SER A 259 -26.35 -24.58 -28.66
N GLU A 260 -25.46 -24.85 -27.70
CA GLU A 260 -25.86 -25.30 -26.35
C GLU A 260 -26.75 -24.27 -25.64
N ALA A 261 -26.49 -22.97 -25.84
CA ALA A 261 -27.29 -21.88 -25.29
C ALA A 261 -28.75 -21.89 -25.78
N GLN A 262 -29.02 -22.33 -27.02
CA GLN A 262 -30.39 -22.51 -27.51
C GLN A 262 -31.12 -23.60 -26.72
N VAL A 263 -30.45 -24.71 -26.41
CA VAL A 263 -31.03 -25.80 -25.62
C VAL A 263 -31.31 -25.35 -24.20
N GLN A 264 -30.36 -24.65 -23.56
CA GLN A 264 -30.58 -24.10 -22.22
C GLN A 264 -31.83 -23.22 -22.15
N LYS A 265 -32.03 -22.35 -23.15
CA LYS A 265 -33.22 -21.47 -23.24
C LYS A 265 -34.51 -22.26 -23.46
N VAL A 266 -34.49 -23.28 -24.33
CA VAL A 266 -35.64 -24.17 -24.54
C VAL A 266 -35.99 -24.95 -23.29
N LEU A 267 -35.01 -25.49 -22.56
CA LEU A 267 -35.23 -26.16 -21.27
C LEU A 267 -35.87 -25.23 -20.25
N HIS A 268 -35.47 -23.96 -20.23
CA HIS A 268 -36.07 -22.96 -19.35
C HIS A 268 -37.53 -22.65 -19.71
N LEU A 269 -37.85 -22.53 -21.01
CA LEU A 269 -39.22 -22.34 -21.48
C LEU A 269 -40.11 -23.56 -21.17
N ILE A 270 -39.59 -24.78 -21.37
CA ILE A 270 -40.29 -26.02 -20.97
C ILE A 270 -40.52 -26.03 -19.46
N GLY A 271 -39.51 -25.63 -18.66
CA GLY A 271 -39.66 -25.53 -17.21
C GLY A 271 -40.73 -24.52 -16.78
N TYR A 272 -40.84 -23.36 -17.42
CA TYR A 272 -41.96 -22.43 -17.19
C TYR A 272 -43.31 -23.04 -17.55
N ALA A 273 -43.41 -23.75 -18.67
CA ALA A 273 -44.65 -24.41 -19.08
C ALA A 273 -45.12 -25.46 -18.06
N LEU A 274 -44.20 -26.29 -17.57
CA LEU A 274 -44.47 -27.30 -16.55
C LEU A 274 -44.87 -26.68 -15.20
N GLN A 275 -44.22 -25.59 -14.80
CA GLN A 275 -44.57 -24.86 -13.57
C GLN A 275 -45.97 -24.22 -13.68
N GLU A 276 -46.31 -23.64 -14.83
CA GLU A 276 -47.62 -23.03 -15.05
C GLU A 276 -48.76 -24.07 -14.99
N GLU A 277 -48.52 -25.26 -15.54
CA GLU A 277 -49.45 -26.40 -15.47
C GLU A 277 -49.58 -26.97 -14.04
N GLU A 278 -48.46 -27.10 -13.31
CA GLU A 278 -48.45 -27.58 -11.93
C GLU A 278 -49.21 -26.66 -10.97
N GLN A 279 -48.99 -25.35 -11.08
CA GLN A 279 -49.58 -24.33 -10.21
C GLN A 279 -51.06 -24.07 -10.51
N GLN A 280 -51.55 -24.48 -11.68
CA GLN A 280 -52.94 -24.34 -12.13
C GLN A 280 -53.47 -22.89 -12.12
N TYR A 281 -52.60 -21.88 -12.28
CA TYR A 281 -53.01 -20.48 -12.38
C TYR A 281 -53.87 -20.22 -13.62
N SER A 282 -53.54 -20.91 -14.71
CA SER A 282 -54.20 -20.79 -16.01
C SER A 282 -54.82 -22.14 -16.37
N GLN A 283 -56.13 -22.31 -16.13
CA GLN A 283 -56.84 -23.59 -16.29
C GLN A 283 -56.78 -24.19 -17.72
N PHE A 284 -56.44 -23.38 -18.72
CA PHE A 284 -56.36 -23.80 -20.13
C PHE A 284 -54.98 -24.37 -20.52
N ILE A 285 -53.98 -24.35 -19.63
CA ILE A 285 -52.65 -24.90 -19.93
C ILE A 285 -52.67 -26.41 -19.69
N THR A 286 -52.40 -27.16 -20.76
CA THR A 286 -52.25 -28.62 -20.78
C THR A 286 -50.98 -28.94 -21.56
N PHE A 287 -49.84 -28.49 -21.05
CA PHE A 287 -48.59 -28.53 -21.80
C PHE A 287 -48.10 -29.96 -21.96
N THR A 288 -48.19 -30.83 -20.94
CA THR A 288 -47.76 -32.23 -21.03
C THR A 288 -48.48 -32.98 -22.14
N ASP A 289 -49.81 -32.84 -22.24
CA ASP A 289 -50.63 -33.52 -23.25
C ASP A 289 -50.31 -33.06 -24.67
N ARG A 290 -50.01 -31.76 -24.85
CA ARG A 290 -49.61 -31.22 -26.15
C ARG A 290 -48.17 -31.61 -26.49
N ALA A 291 -47.26 -31.55 -25.53
CA ALA A 291 -45.85 -31.88 -25.70
C ALA A 291 -45.66 -33.36 -26.09
N GLU A 292 -46.53 -34.26 -25.63
CA GLU A 292 -46.56 -35.66 -26.04
C GLU A 292 -46.81 -35.80 -27.56
N LYS A 293 -47.80 -35.08 -28.10
CA LYS A 293 -48.11 -35.09 -29.55
C LYS A 293 -46.95 -34.60 -30.43
N TRP A 294 -46.08 -33.76 -29.87
CA TRP A 294 -44.91 -33.22 -30.55
C TRP A 294 -43.61 -34.00 -30.27
N ASN A 295 -43.68 -35.12 -29.52
CA ASN A 295 -42.55 -35.96 -29.13
C ASN A 295 -41.44 -35.23 -28.34
N ILE A 296 -41.78 -34.29 -27.46
CA ILE A 296 -40.79 -33.51 -26.69
C ILE A 296 -40.13 -34.37 -25.60
N GLU A 297 -40.88 -35.18 -24.85
CA GLU A 297 -40.33 -36.01 -23.74
C GLU A 297 -39.29 -37.05 -24.22
N PRO A 298 -39.52 -37.81 -25.32
CA PRO A 298 -38.51 -38.72 -25.85
C PRO A 298 -37.23 -38.01 -26.32
N LEU A 299 -37.35 -36.79 -26.85
CA LEU A 299 -36.20 -35.98 -27.26
C LEU A 299 -35.38 -35.51 -26.04
N LEU A 300 -36.04 -35.13 -24.94
CA LEU A 300 -35.36 -34.79 -23.68
C LEU A 300 -34.62 -35.99 -23.09
N ASP A 301 -35.24 -37.17 -23.10
CA ASP A 301 -34.63 -38.42 -22.60
C ASP A 301 -33.39 -38.81 -23.44
N SER A 302 -33.49 -38.70 -24.78
CA SER A 302 -32.37 -38.92 -25.69
C SER A 302 -31.18 -37.97 -25.43
N LEU A 303 -31.44 -36.73 -25.01
CA LEU A 303 -30.41 -35.73 -24.74
C LEU A 303 -29.69 -35.95 -23.41
N CYS A 304 -30.30 -36.65 -22.45
CA CYS A 304 -29.72 -36.87 -21.11
C CYS A 304 -28.38 -37.65 -21.13
N GLY A 305 -28.08 -38.34 -22.25
CA GLY A 305 -26.82 -39.05 -22.49
C GLY A 305 -25.95 -38.47 -23.62
N SER A 306 -26.29 -37.31 -24.19
CA SER A 306 -25.59 -36.74 -25.34
C SER A 306 -24.34 -35.95 -24.95
N ALA A 307 -23.20 -36.26 -25.59
CA ALA A 307 -21.95 -35.52 -25.40
C ALA A 307 -21.98 -34.07 -25.95
N ARG A 308 -22.97 -33.72 -26.79
CA ARG A 308 -23.09 -32.36 -27.39
C ARG A 308 -23.69 -31.31 -26.46
N VAL A 309 -24.26 -31.73 -25.33
CA VAL A 309 -24.94 -30.86 -24.34
C VAL A 309 -24.55 -31.26 -22.92
N GLU A 310 -23.36 -31.84 -22.75
CA GLU A 310 -22.89 -32.39 -21.46
C GLU A 310 -22.91 -31.32 -20.35
N ALA A 311 -22.61 -30.06 -20.69
CA ALA A 311 -22.63 -28.92 -19.78
C ALA A 311 -24.01 -28.62 -19.16
N HIS A 312 -25.10 -29.14 -19.75
CA HIS A 312 -26.48 -28.93 -19.30
C HIS A 312 -27.18 -30.23 -18.85
N LYS A 313 -26.43 -31.33 -18.68
CA LYS A 313 -26.98 -32.63 -18.28
C LYS A 313 -27.88 -32.56 -17.04
N ASP A 314 -27.43 -31.86 -16.00
CA ASP A 314 -28.18 -31.74 -14.74
C ASP A 314 -29.50 -30.96 -14.92
N LEU A 315 -29.51 -29.94 -15.80
CA LEU A 315 -30.72 -29.18 -16.13
C LEU A 315 -31.70 -30.01 -16.97
N ILE A 316 -31.19 -30.83 -17.90
CA ILE A 316 -31.99 -31.77 -18.69
C ILE A 316 -32.63 -32.80 -17.74
N GLN A 317 -31.86 -33.38 -16.83
CA GLN A 317 -32.35 -34.33 -15.82
C GLN A 317 -33.41 -33.70 -14.92
N TRP A 318 -33.20 -32.46 -14.46
CA TRP A 318 -34.20 -31.72 -13.69
C TRP A 318 -35.50 -31.53 -14.48
N THR A 319 -35.40 -31.09 -15.73
CA THR A 319 -36.55 -30.82 -16.60
C THR A 319 -37.34 -32.09 -16.89
N LEU A 320 -36.65 -33.21 -17.15
CA LEU A 320 -37.26 -34.52 -17.38
C LEU A 320 -38.00 -35.04 -16.13
N ASN A 321 -37.36 -34.94 -14.96
CA ASN A 321 -37.98 -35.32 -13.70
C ASN A 321 -39.23 -34.48 -13.42
N LYS A 322 -39.16 -33.18 -13.69
CA LYS A 322 -40.30 -32.26 -13.53
C LYS A 322 -41.42 -32.58 -14.52
N PHE A 323 -41.10 -32.88 -15.77
CA PHE A 323 -42.06 -33.28 -16.79
C PHE A 323 -42.84 -34.53 -16.36
N ARG A 324 -42.13 -35.56 -15.89
CA ARG A 324 -42.73 -36.81 -15.40
C ARG A 324 -43.55 -36.60 -14.13
N GLN A 325 -43.14 -35.69 -13.25
CA GLN A 325 -43.90 -35.33 -12.05
C GLN A 325 -45.26 -34.70 -12.39
N VAL A 326 -45.28 -33.75 -13.32
CA VAL A 326 -46.50 -33.03 -13.71
C VAL A 326 -47.42 -33.90 -14.55
N ALA A 327 -46.87 -34.77 -15.40
CA ALA A 327 -47.62 -35.71 -16.24
C ALA A 327 -48.23 -36.90 -15.47
N ALA A 328 -47.88 -37.11 -14.19
CA ALA A 328 -48.42 -38.21 -13.39
C ALA A 328 -49.90 -37.97 -13.02
N PRO A 329 -50.79 -38.99 -13.12
CA PRO A 329 -52.20 -38.82 -12.79
C PRO A 329 -52.40 -38.48 -11.30
N LYS A 330 -53.10 -37.37 -11.01
CA LYS A 330 -53.42 -36.89 -9.64
C LYS A 330 -54.40 -37.83 -8.93
N SER A 331 -53.91 -38.94 -8.37
CA SER A 331 -54.65 -39.75 -7.38
C SER A 331 -54.09 -39.54 -5.97
N GLN A 332 -54.89 -38.84 -5.15
CA GLN A 332 -54.89 -38.76 -3.67
C GLN A 332 -53.55 -38.83 -2.93
N VAL A 333 -53.07 -37.66 -2.50
CA VAL A 333 -52.14 -37.54 -1.37
C VAL A 333 -52.98 -37.49 -0.09
N ASN A 334 -52.82 -38.49 0.78
CA ASN A 334 -52.91 -38.29 2.21
C ASN A 334 -51.61 -38.76 2.85
N VAL A 335 -51.03 -37.85 3.60
CA VAL A 335 -49.76 -37.94 4.30
C VAL A 335 -49.80 -39.07 5.34
N THR A 336 -48.80 -39.96 5.32
CA THR A 336 -48.11 -40.36 6.56
C THR A 336 -46.72 -40.90 6.27
N THR A 337 -45.75 -40.22 6.88
CA THR A 337 -44.43 -40.69 7.32
C THR A 337 -44.37 -42.16 7.71
N GLY A 338 -43.27 -42.84 7.38
CA GLY A 338 -42.78 -44.01 8.12
C GLY A 338 -42.11 -45.09 7.28
N LEU A 339 -40.82 -45.30 7.55
CA LEU A 339 -39.94 -46.38 7.06
C LEU A 339 -40.61 -47.76 6.99
N SER A 340 -40.25 -48.59 6.00
CA SER A 340 -39.48 -49.84 6.24
C SER A 340 -39.27 -50.69 4.98
N ASN A 341 -38.15 -51.41 5.02
CA ASN A 341 -37.55 -52.27 4.01
C ASN A 341 -38.41 -53.43 3.49
N SER A 342 -38.21 -53.77 2.20
CA SER A 342 -37.73 -55.12 1.83
C SER A 342 -37.18 -55.14 0.41
N SER A 343 -35.87 -55.39 0.31
CA SER A 343 -35.11 -55.96 -0.81
C SER A 343 -35.82 -57.17 -1.42
N SER A 344 -35.67 -57.61 -2.68
CA SER A 344 -34.51 -57.67 -3.58
C SER A 344 -34.94 -58.52 -4.78
N GLN A 345 -34.48 -58.20 -5.99
CA GLN A 345 -33.85 -59.11 -6.97
C GLN A 345 -33.92 -58.49 -8.38
N GLU A 346 -32.94 -57.64 -8.70
CA GLU A 346 -32.54 -57.33 -10.11
C GLU A 346 -31.26 -56.47 -10.16
N SER A 347 -30.84 -55.85 -9.05
CA SER A 347 -29.70 -54.92 -8.98
C SER A 347 -28.32 -55.55 -8.72
N LYS A 348 -28.00 -56.74 -9.25
CA LYS A 348 -26.65 -57.35 -9.05
C LYS A 348 -25.75 -57.34 -10.29
N THR A 349 -26.30 -57.21 -11.49
CA THR A 349 -25.51 -57.31 -12.73
C THR A 349 -24.99 -55.94 -13.20
N GLU A 350 -25.71 -54.84 -12.89
CA GLU A 350 -25.33 -53.49 -13.33
C GLU A 350 -24.35 -52.78 -12.39
N GLN A 351 -24.43 -53.07 -11.08
CA GLN A 351 -23.56 -52.48 -10.06
C GLN A 351 -22.14 -53.08 -10.12
N ALA A 352 -22.01 -54.37 -10.44
CA ALA A 352 -20.72 -55.02 -10.68
C ALA A 352 -20.00 -54.48 -11.94
N GLY A 353 -20.75 -54.07 -12.98
CA GLY A 353 -20.19 -53.45 -14.19
C GLY A 353 -19.68 -52.03 -13.98
N LYS A 354 -20.37 -51.23 -13.15
CA LYS A 354 -19.92 -49.89 -12.73
C LYS A 354 -18.71 -49.97 -11.81
N GLU A 355 -18.68 -50.89 -10.86
CA GLU A 355 -17.51 -51.12 -9.99
C GLU A 355 -16.30 -51.65 -10.75
N PHE A 356 -16.48 -52.55 -11.72
CA PHE A 356 -15.37 -53.07 -12.54
C PHE A 356 -14.78 -51.98 -13.46
N ARG A 357 -15.62 -51.13 -14.08
CA ARG A 357 -15.15 -49.99 -14.90
C ARG A 357 -14.53 -48.88 -14.05
N ALA A 358 -15.08 -48.60 -12.86
CA ALA A 358 -14.49 -47.66 -11.91
C ALA A 358 -13.15 -48.16 -11.36
N LYS A 359 -13.02 -49.47 -11.06
CA LYS A 359 -11.74 -50.09 -10.69
C LYS A 359 -10.74 -50.07 -11.84
N LEU A 360 -11.13 -50.39 -13.07
CA LEU A 360 -10.22 -50.38 -14.22
C LEU A 360 -9.79 -48.95 -14.59
N ALA A 361 -10.66 -47.96 -14.42
CA ALA A 361 -10.35 -46.54 -14.57
C ALA A 361 -9.46 -46.03 -13.43
N ALA A 362 -9.71 -46.47 -12.19
CA ALA A 362 -8.85 -46.19 -11.04
C ALA A 362 -7.48 -46.87 -11.19
N GLU A 363 -7.39 -48.09 -11.72
CA GLU A 363 -6.13 -48.77 -12.05
C GLU A 363 -5.40 -48.10 -13.21
N ARG A 364 -6.11 -47.61 -14.25
CA ARG A 364 -5.48 -46.82 -15.33
C ARG A 364 -4.97 -45.48 -14.80
N ARG A 365 -5.74 -44.78 -13.96
CA ARG A 365 -5.32 -43.54 -13.30
C ARG A 365 -4.16 -43.80 -12.33
N ALA A 366 -4.19 -44.90 -11.59
CA ALA A 366 -3.11 -45.32 -10.70
C ALA A 366 -1.86 -45.75 -11.47
N LYS A 367 -1.99 -46.42 -12.62
CA LYS A 367 -0.86 -46.73 -13.52
C LYS A 367 -0.29 -45.47 -14.14
N ILE A 368 -1.12 -44.53 -14.58
CA ILE A 368 -0.63 -43.24 -15.12
C ILE A 368 0.03 -42.42 -14.01
N MET A 369 -0.55 -42.34 -12.80
CA MET A 369 0.07 -41.68 -11.66
C MET A 369 1.34 -42.40 -11.20
N ALA A 370 1.39 -43.74 -11.24
CA ALA A 370 2.60 -44.51 -10.93
C ALA A 370 3.65 -44.37 -12.02
N GLN A 371 3.26 -44.21 -13.28
CA GLN A 371 4.15 -43.98 -14.41
C GLN A 371 4.67 -42.54 -14.41
N MET A 372 3.84 -41.55 -14.05
CA MET A 372 4.25 -40.17 -13.78
C MET A 372 5.13 -40.08 -12.53
N ALA A 373 4.84 -40.84 -11.48
CA ALA A 373 5.67 -40.92 -10.27
C ALA A 373 6.99 -41.66 -10.53
N ALA A 374 7.00 -42.69 -11.37
CA ALA A 374 8.21 -43.38 -11.79
C ALA A 374 9.04 -42.52 -12.75
N MET A 375 8.40 -41.78 -13.66
CA MET A 375 9.06 -40.78 -14.51
C MET A 375 9.58 -39.61 -13.67
N GLN A 376 8.84 -39.13 -12.66
CA GLN A 376 9.33 -38.13 -11.71
C GLN A 376 10.46 -38.69 -10.85
N LYS A 377 10.41 -39.94 -10.42
CA LYS A 377 11.47 -40.56 -9.61
C LYS A 377 12.72 -40.84 -10.43
N ASN A 378 12.59 -41.25 -11.68
CA ASN A 378 13.71 -41.36 -12.62
C ASN A 378 14.24 -39.96 -12.97
N PHE A 379 13.37 -38.97 -13.17
CA PHE A 379 13.75 -37.57 -13.37
C PHE A 379 14.50 -37.00 -12.15
N MET A 380 14.07 -37.29 -10.92
CA MET A 380 14.76 -36.90 -9.68
C MET A 380 16.08 -37.66 -9.51
N LYS A 381 16.21 -38.88 -10.03
CA LYS A 381 17.45 -39.67 -9.95
C LYS A 381 18.48 -39.25 -11.01
N ASP A 382 18.02 -38.94 -12.22
CA ASP A 382 18.86 -38.48 -13.33
C ASP A 382 19.25 -37.00 -13.18
N ASN A 383 18.46 -36.22 -12.43
CA ASN A 383 18.75 -34.83 -12.05
C ASN A 383 19.05 -34.69 -10.55
N ALA A 384 19.56 -35.74 -9.91
CA ALA A 384 19.79 -35.77 -8.46
C ALA A 384 20.70 -34.62 -7.98
N GLN A 385 21.68 -34.20 -8.80
CA GLN A 385 22.55 -33.06 -8.49
C GLN A 385 21.79 -31.71 -8.50
N LEU A 386 20.80 -31.54 -9.37
CA LEU A 386 19.96 -30.33 -9.41
C LEU A 386 18.95 -30.29 -8.25
N PHE A 387 18.54 -31.45 -7.72
CA PHE A 387 17.69 -31.53 -6.54
C PHE A 387 18.48 -31.47 -5.22
N GLU A 388 19.74 -31.91 -5.18
CA GLU A 388 20.66 -31.61 -4.07
C GLU A 388 20.96 -30.11 -3.98
N ASP A 389 21.10 -29.40 -5.12
CA ASP A 389 21.22 -27.94 -5.17
C ASP A 389 19.90 -27.21 -4.81
N ALA A 390 18.74 -27.82 -5.10
CA ALA A 390 17.42 -27.31 -4.72
C ALA A 390 17.06 -27.59 -3.23
N GLN A 391 17.50 -28.72 -2.67
CA GLN A 391 17.31 -29.06 -1.26
C GLN A 391 18.31 -28.30 -0.38
N THR A 392 19.54 -28.08 -0.83
CA THR A 392 20.45 -27.14 -0.14
C THR A 392 20.01 -25.68 -0.25
N SER A 393 19.01 -25.34 -1.09
CA SER A 393 18.39 -24.00 -1.11
C SER A 393 17.06 -23.92 -0.35
N LEU A 394 16.36 -25.03 -0.13
CA LEU A 394 15.14 -25.07 0.69
C LEU A 394 15.42 -25.39 2.17
N ASP A 395 16.42 -26.23 2.48
CA ASP A 395 16.90 -26.44 3.86
C ASP A 395 17.70 -25.24 4.42
N LYS A 396 17.99 -24.23 3.58
CA LYS A 396 18.54 -22.93 4.02
C LYS A 396 17.48 -21.91 4.43
N SER A 397 16.19 -22.23 4.31
CA SER A 397 15.09 -21.29 4.58
C SER A 397 14.27 -21.57 5.84
N GLU A 398 14.53 -22.67 6.57
CA GLU A 398 13.86 -22.99 7.85
C GLU A 398 14.81 -23.18 9.06
N ASP A 399 16.09 -22.74 8.99
CA ASP A 399 17.05 -22.87 10.11
C ASP A 399 17.65 -21.55 10.63
N TYR A 400 16.95 -20.42 10.47
CA TYR A 400 17.34 -19.15 11.11
C TYR A 400 16.92 -19.03 12.59
N GLY A 401 16.67 -20.17 13.25
CA GLY A 401 16.11 -20.21 14.60
C GLY A 401 16.54 -21.40 15.44
N LYS A 402 17.81 -21.82 15.40
CA LYS A 402 18.50 -22.60 16.46
C LYS A 402 19.94 -22.95 16.09
N THR A 403 20.89 -22.03 16.30
CA THR A 403 22.29 -22.44 16.52
C THR A 403 22.54 -22.57 18.02
N ASN A 404 22.38 -23.80 18.52
CA ASN A 404 22.94 -24.18 19.81
C ASN A 404 24.46 -24.22 19.70
N MET A 405 25.11 -23.41 20.53
CA MET A 405 26.40 -23.61 21.19
C MET A 405 27.24 -24.81 20.73
N ASP A 406 28.35 -24.51 20.04
CA ASP A 406 29.62 -25.16 20.37
C ASP A 406 30.30 -24.33 21.47
N SER A 407 29.92 -24.64 22.71
CA SER A 407 30.53 -24.09 23.92
C SER A 407 31.83 -24.82 24.22
N SER A 408 32.93 -24.20 23.86
CA SER A 408 34.17 -24.33 24.63
C SER A 408 34.85 -22.98 24.77
N GLY A 409 34.28 -22.15 25.66
CA GLY A 409 34.89 -20.92 26.16
C GLY A 409 33.91 -20.14 27.03
N PRO A 410 34.18 -19.92 28.33
CA PRO A 410 33.25 -19.19 29.20
C PRO A 410 33.38 -17.68 28.95
N CYS A 411 32.32 -17.04 28.44
CA CYS A 411 32.20 -15.58 28.38
C CYS A 411 30.89 -15.18 29.07
N ASN A 412 30.88 -15.07 30.40
CA ASN A 412 29.71 -14.73 31.23
C ASN A 412 29.33 -13.22 31.17
N GLY A 413 29.16 -12.62 29.99
CA GLY A 413 28.80 -11.19 29.87
C GLY A 413 27.84 -10.89 28.72
N SER A 414 26.91 -9.96 28.94
CA SER A 414 26.12 -9.33 27.87
C SER A 414 27.04 -8.63 26.86
N PRO A 415 26.69 -8.60 25.56
CA PRO A 415 27.53 -7.96 24.56
C PRO A 415 27.67 -6.45 24.84
N VAL A 416 28.85 -5.90 24.56
CA VAL A 416 29.21 -4.47 24.73
C VAL A 416 29.78 -3.94 23.42
N ALA A 417 29.24 -2.84 22.91
CA ALA A 417 29.57 -2.28 21.60
C ALA A 417 30.82 -1.36 21.61
N LEU A 418 31.15 -0.74 22.74
CA LEU A 418 32.18 0.30 22.83
C LEU A 418 33.22 0.05 23.93
N GLY A 419 34.44 0.54 23.70
CA GLY A 419 35.46 0.68 24.73
C GLY A 419 36.37 -0.55 24.92
N THR A 420 37.08 -0.57 26.04
CA THR A 420 38.06 -1.63 26.38
C THR A 420 37.42 -3.00 26.61
N HIS A 421 36.14 -3.03 26.97
CA HIS A 421 35.34 -4.24 27.18
C HIS A 421 34.48 -4.61 25.97
N GLN A 422 34.77 -4.03 24.79
CA GLN A 422 34.05 -4.34 23.56
C GLN A 422 34.04 -5.85 23.29
N SER A 423 32.86 -6.38 23.01
CA SER A 423 32.65 -7.78 22.69
C SER A 423 33.14 -8.12 21.28
N LYS A 424 33.42 -9.41 21.04
CA LYS A 424 33.85 -9.85 19.71
C LYS A 424 32.75 -9.61 18.68
N CYS A 425 33.13 -8.95 17.59
CA CYS A 425 32.30 -8.80 16.40
C CYS A 425 32.10 -10.15 15.71
N VAL A 426 30.90 -10.42 15.19
CA VAL A 426 30.63 -11.59 14.34
C VAL A 426 30.86 -11.18 12.89
N ILE A 427 31.92 -11.71 12.26
CA ILE A 427 32.18 -11.44 10.85
C ILE A 427 31.27 -12.36 10.02
N THR A 428 30.20 -11.80 9.46
CA THR A 428 29.32 -12.51 8.52
C THR A 428 29.60 -12.04 7.09
N GLU A 429 30.12 -12.92 6.24
CA GLU A 429 30.21 -12.65 4.80
C GLU A 429 28.81 -12.72 4.19
N ARG A 430 28.23 -11.56 3.85
CA ARG A 430 26.93 -11.50 3.17
C ARG A 430 27.12 -11.55 1.65
N LYS A 431 26.42 -12.50 1.03
CA LYS A 431 26.30 -12.63 -0.43
C LYS A 431 25.01 -11.94 -0.87
N TYR A 432 25.09 -11.08 -1.87
CA TYR A 432 23.92 -10.39 -2.45
C TYR A 432 23.77 -10.76 -3.92
N THR A 433 22.53 -10.97 -4.36
CA THR A 433 22.21 -11.21 -5.76
C THR A 433 21.86 -9.90 -6.46
N CYS A 434 22.53 -9.59 -7.56
CA CYS A 434 22.20 -8.41 -8.36
C CYS A 434 20.85 -8.61 -9.07
N ILE A 435 19.87 -7.73 -8.84
CA ILE A 435 18.53 -7.88 -9.45
C ILE A 435 18.51 -7.74 -10.98
N LEU A 436 19.57 -7.20 -11.59
CA LEU A 436 19.66 -6.94 -13.03
C LEU A 436 20.35 -8.06 -13.81
N CYS A 437 21.50 -8.57 -13.33
CA CYS A 437 22.22 -9.66 -13.98
C CYS A 437 22.03 -11.03 -13.31
N GLN A 438 21.39 -11.08 -12.13
CA GLN A 438 21.15 -12.29 -11.33
C GLN A 438 22.43 -13.02 -10.86
N GLU A 439 23.58 -12.35 -10.94
CA GLU A 439 24.83 -12.86 -10.41
C GLU A 439 24.93 -12.57 -8.91
N ASP A 440 25.43 -13.56 -8.16
CA ASP A 440 25.68 -13.40 -6.74
C ASP A 440 27.09 -12.85 -6.48
N GLN A 441 27.19 -11.82 -5.65
CA GLN A 441 28.43 -11.15 -5.31
C GLN A 441 28.59 -11.03 -3.79
N THR A 442 29.79 -11.36 -3.29
CA THR A 442 30.19 -11.07 -1.91
C THR A 442 30.78 -9.67 -1.82
N VAL A 443 30.37 -8.90 -0.81
CA VAL A 443 30.86 -7.53 -0.61
C VAL A 443 32.25 -7.60 0.02
N THR A 444 33.27 -7.24 -0.76
CA THR A 444 34.67 -7.22 -0.34
C THR A 444 35.29 -5.87 -0.67
N PRO A 445 36.33 -5.41 0.06
CA PRO A 445 36.93 -4.09 -0.15
C PRO A 445 37.56 -3.91 -1.54
N ASN A 446 38.01 -5.00 -2.16
CA ASN A 446 38.65 -4.99 -3.49
C ASN A 446 37.76 -5.56 -4.61
N GLY A 447 36.54 -5.99 -4.28
CA GLY A 447 35.58 -6.56 -5.24
C GLY A 447 34.82 -5.50 -6.04
N PRO A 448 33.97 -5.93 -6.99
CA PRO A 448 33.08 -5.01 -7.71
C PRO A 448 32.10 -4.34 -6.74
N ALA A 449 31.83 -3.05 -6.94
CA ALA A 449 30.96 -2.30 -6.05
C ALA A 449 29.49 -2.70 -6.23
N MET A 450 28.83 -3.00 -5.11
CA MET A 450 27.40 -3.24 -5.03
C MET A 450 26.70 -2.02 -4.44
N VAL A 451 25.50 -1.73 -4.92
CA VAL A 451 24.72 -0.56 -4.50
C VAL A 451 23.26 -0.91 -4.28
N LEU A 452 22.65 -0.27 -3.28
CA LEU A 452 21.21 -0.28 -3.02
C LEU A 452 20.55 0.89 -3.73
N ALA A 453 19.38 0.70 -4.33
CA ALA A 453 18.57 1.83 -4.77
C ALA A 453 18.10 2.64 -3.54
N ALA A 454 18.30 3.96 -3.57
CA ALA A 454 18.00 4.84 -2.45
C ALA A 454 17.28 6.12 -2.88
N PHE A 455 16.53 6.69 -1.94
CA PHE A 455 15.81 7.95 -2.11
C PHE A 455 16.22 8.92 -1.01
N VAL A 456 16.74 10.07 -1.40
CA VAL A 456 17.10 11.16 -0.49
C VAL A 456 16.15 12.33 -0.69
N GLN A 457 15.51 12.75 0.40
CA GLN A 457 14.57 13.87 0.41
C GLN A 457 14.84 14.79 1.60
N LYS A 458 14.46 16.06 1.49
CA LYS A 458 14.45 16.99 2.62
C LYS A 458 13.17 16.77 3.42
N SER A 459 13.27 16.71 4.74
CA SER A 459 12.14 16.40 5.62
C SER A 459 12.05 17.33 6.81
N THR A 460 10.82 17.65 7.21
CA THR A 460 10.47 18.38 8.45
C THR A 460 9.68 17.51 9.43
N VAL A 461 9.61 16.20 9.20
CA VAL A 461 8.84 15.27 10.03
C VAL A 461 9.27 15.33 11.49
N LEU A 462 10.58 15.47 11.75
CA LEU A 462 11.15 15.55 13.11
C LEU A 462 11.18 16.97 13.70
N CYS A 463 10.83 17.99 12.90
CA CYS A 463 10.91 19.39 13.30
C CYS A 463 9.98 19.66 14.48
N ARG A 464 10.53 20.11 15.62
CA ARG A 464 9.72 20.29 16.84
C ARG A 464 9.06 21.67 16.93
N SER A 465 9.65 22.70 16.32
CA SER A 465 9.15 24.08 16.25
C SER A 465 9.10 24.52 14.79
N ARG A 466 7.87 24.58 14.24
CA ARG A 466 7.64 25.00 12.85
C ARG A 466 7.63 26.53 12.66
N ALA A 467 7.46 27.29 13.75
CA ALA A 467 7.49 28.76 13.70
C ALA A 467 8.89 29.29 13.33
N GLU A 468 9.94 28.59 13.74
CA GLU A 468 11.35 28.94 13.49
C GLU A 468 11.83 28.63 12.07
N LEU A 469 10.99 27.99 11.22
CA LEU A 469 11.37 27.63 9.85
C LEU A 469 11.56 28.87 8.94
N ASN A 470 10.84 29.96 9.21
CA ASN A 470 10.86 31.17 8.40
C ASN A 470 12.09 32.08 8.67
N GLU A 471 12.85 31.81 9.74
CA GLU A 471 14.00 32.64 10.15
C GLU A 471 15.35 32.06 9.67
N GLN A 472 15.36 30.85 9.06
CA GLN A 472 16.59 30.12 8.72
C GLN A 472 16.97 30.12 7.22
N GLU A 473 16.38 30.98 6.40
CA GLU A 473 16.70 31.10 4.95
C GLU A 473 17.94 31.94 4.63
N ASP A 474 18.93 32.01 5.53
CA ASP A 474 20.24 32.54 5.15
C ASP A 474 21.08 31.41 4.53
N GLU A 475 21.31 31.48 3.21
CA GLU A 475 22.24 30.63 2.44
C GLU A 475 23.65 30.55 3.07
N ASN A 476 23.98 31.48 3.98
CA ASN A 476 25.24 31.60 4.70
C ASN A 476 25.32 30.84 6.04
N THR A 477 24.26 30.16 6.48
CA THR A 477 24.31 29.42 7.76
C THR A 477 25.10 28.13 7.59
N GLU A 478 26.32 28.07 8.12
CA GLU A 478 27.20 26.91 7.97
C GLU A 478 26.59 25.66 8.63
N PRO A 479 26.35 24.56 7.88
CA PRO A 479 25.61 23.40 8.36
C PRO A 479 26.52 22.45 9.18
N LEU A 480 27.17 22.93 10.23
CA LEU A 480 28.15 22.16 11.01
C LEU A 480 27.53 20.97 11.79
N PHE A 481 26.34 21.14 12.37
CA PHE A 481 25.65 20.11 13.17
C PHE A 481 24.13 20.15 12.94
N LEU A 482 23.42 19.08 13.32
CA LEU A 482 21.95 19.10 13.37
C LEU A 482 21.50 19.99 14.52
N THR A 483 20.58 20.92 14.26
CA THR A 483 20.06 21.81 15.30
C THR A 483 19.16 21.03 16.26
N SER A 484 19.03 21.52 17.50
CA SER A 484 18.16 20.89 18.49
C SER A 484 16.68 20.92 18.06
N ASN A 485 16.29 21.80 17.13
CA ASN A 485 14.95 21.81 16.54
C ASN A 485 14.69 20.61 15.61
N LEU A 486 15.74 19.89 15.18
CA LEU A 486 15.66 18.84 14.15
C LEU A 486 14.90 19.34 12.91
N GLY A 487 15.25 20.56 12.48
CA GLY A 487 14.65 21.25 11.35
C GLY A 487 14.87 20.54 10.00
N PRO A 488 14.66 21.23 8.87
CA PRO A 488 14.72 20.62 7.56
C PRO A 488 16.08 19.97 7.30
N ALA A 489 16.11 18.65 7.17
CA ALA A 489 17.34 17.89 6.92
C ALA A 489 17.10 16.77 5.91
N ALA A 490 18.19 16.26 5.34
CA ALA A 490 18.13 15.13 4.43
C ALA A 490 17.75 13.85 5.19
N HIS A 491 16.78 13.11 4.66
CA HIS A 491 16.38 11.79 5.09
C HIS A 491 16.66 10.81 3.95
N THR A 492 17.23 9.65 4.27
CA THR A 492 17.53 8.59 3.30
C THR A 492 16.64 7.37 3.53
N SER A 493 16.00 6.87 2.47
CA SER A 493 15.29 5.58 2.47
C SER A 493 15.81 4.70 1.33
N SER A 494 15.51 3.40 1.40
CA SER A 494 15.86 2.43 0.35
C SER A 494 14.74 1.40 0.19
N CYS A 495 14.58 0.87 -1.02
CA CYS A 495 13.71 -0.27 -1.28
C CYS A 495 14.35 -1.63 -0.95
N GLY A 496 15.63 -1.67 -0.55
CA GLY A 496 16.36 -2.88 -0.16
C GLY A 496 16.91 -3.72 -1.32
N HIS A 497 16.69 -3.33 -2.57
CA HIS A 497 17.17 -4.11 -3.72
C HIS A 497 18.59 -3.73 -4.14
N VAL A 498 19.45 -4.74 -4.30
CA VAL A 498 20.88 -4.59 -4.59
C VAL A 498 21.18 -4.79 -6.07
N MET A 499 22.10 -3.98 -6.61
CA MET A 499 22.61 -4.04 -7.98
C MET A 499 24.12 -3.86 -8.00
N HIS A 500 24.82 -4.37 -9.02
CA HIS A 500 26.16 -3.88 -9.32
C HIS A 500 26.11 -2.40 -9.70
N SER A 501 27.10 -1.61 -9.29
CA SER A 501 27.29 -0.20 -9.69
C SER A 501 27.15 -0.02 -11.21
N SER A 502 27.84 -0.87 -11.98
CA SER A 502 27.85 -0.85 -13.44
C SER A 502 26.53 -1.27 -14.08
N CYS A 503 25.80 -2.22 -13.46
CA CYS A 503 24.46 -2.61 -13.92
C CYS A 503 23.47 -1.47 -13.71
N TRP A 504 23.51 -0.82 -12.54
CA TRP A 504 22.66 0.33 -12.23
C TRP A 504 22.95 1.50 -13.17
N GLN A 505 24.22 1.85 -13.42
CA GLN A 505 24.58 2.94 -14.34
C GLN A 505 23.98 2.71 -15.74
N LYS A 506 24.20 1.53 -16.32
CA LYS A 506 23.62 1.16 -17.63
C LYS A 506 22.09 1.24 -17.62
N TYR A 507 21.45 0.77 -16.55
CA TYR A 507 20.01 0.86 -16.41
C TYR A 507 19.52 2.31 -16.37
N PHE A 508 20.12 3.14 -15.53
CA PHE A 508 19.77 4.54 -15.36
C PHE A 508 19.96 5.34 -16.65
N GLU A 509 21.09 5.15 -17.36
CA GLU A 509 21.33 5.74 -18.68
C GLU A 509 20.26 5.34 -19.71
N ASN A 510 19.83 4.08 -19.71
CA ASN A 510 18.76 3.61 -20.59
C ASN A 510 17.41 4.25 -20.24
N VAL A 511 17.10 4.43 -18.95
CA VAL A 511 15.89 5.15 -18.50
C VAL A 511 15.91 6.59 -18.98
N LEU A 512 17.04 7.30 -18.77
CA LEU A 512 17.24 8.66 -19.25
C LEU A 512 17.05 8.76 -20.77
N ALA A 513 17.68 7.86 -21.53
CA ALA A 513 17.59 7.84 -22.99
C ALA A 513 16.16 7.56 -23.49
N LYS A 514 15.43 6.66 -22.83
CA LYS A 514 14.04 6.30 -23.17
C LYS A 514 13.10 7.49 -22.94
N GLU A 515 13.22 8.15 -21.80
CA GLU A 515 12.36 9.29 -21.47
C GLU A 515 12.69 10.55 -22.28
N ASN A 516 13.97 10.80 -22.57
CA ASN A 516 14.36 11.91 -23.46
C ASN A 516 13.83 11.73 -24.89
N ARG A 517 13.62 10.48 -25.35
CA ARG A 517 13.04 10.16 -26.66
C ARG A 517 11.51 10.23 -26.70
N ARG A 518 10.81 10.34 -25.55
CA ARG A 518 9.34 10.40 -25.55
C ARG A 518 8.84 11.71 -26.18
N PRO A 519 7.92 11.64 -27.18
CA PRO A 519 7.35 12.84 -27.79
C PRO A 519 6.64 13.71 -26.74
N TYR A 520 6.86 15.02 -26.79
CA TYR A 520 6.31 15.97 -25.81
C TYR A 520 4.77 15.86 -25.60
N ARG A 521 4.02 15.48 -26.65
CA ARG A 521 2.55 15.29 -26.59
C ARG A 521 2.09 13.98 -25.90
N LEU A 522 2.99 13.04 -25.65
CA LEU A 522 2.73 11.74 -25.00
C LEU A 522 3.38 11.65 -23.61
N ARG A 523 3.94 12.75 -23.09
CA ARG A 523 4.34 12.85 -21.68
C ARG A 523 3.08 12.94 -20.83
N GLN A 524 2.49 11.79 -20.49
CA GLN A 524 1.66 11.68 -19.27
C GLN A 524 2.48 12.24 -18.08
N PRO A 525 1.84 12.73 -17.00
CA PRO A 525 2.59 13.07 -15.80
C PRO A 525 3.40 11.83 -15.39
N SER A 526 4.73 11.93 -15.48
CA SER A 526 5.63 10.82 -15.15
C SER A 526 5.59 10.60 -13.64
N SER A 527 5.60 9.33 -13.21
CA SER A 527 5.65 8.99 -11.77
C SER A 527 6.94 9.49 -11.10
N PHE A 528 7.99 9.73 -11.89
CA PHE A 528 9.29 10.27 -11.48
C PHE A 528 9.74 11.48 -12.31
N ASP A 529 10.63 12.29 -11.76
CA ASP A 529 11.21 13.49 -12.39
C ASP A 529 12.71 13.31 -12.70
N ILE A 530 13.04 13.30 -14.00
CA ILE A 530 14.38 13.10 -14.52
C ILE A 530 15.31 14.28 -14.18
N GLU A 531 14.78 15.51 -14.14
CA GLU A 531 15.58 16.69 -13.79
C GLU A 531 16.06 16.61 -12.34
N LYS A 532 15.35 15.84 -11.51
CA LYS A 532 15.71 15.53 -10.13
C LYS A 532 16.51 14.22 -9.99
N ASN A 533 16.98 13.62 -11.08
CA ASN A 533 17.64 12.30 -11.12
C ASN A 533 16.79 11.18 -10.52
N GLU A 534 15.46 11.30 -10.58
CA GLU A 534 14.57 10.27 -10.06
C GLU A 534 14.38 9.13 -11.08
N TYR A 535 14.20 7.92 -10.59
CA TYR A 535 13.94 6.72 -11.36
C TYR A 535 13.19 5.69 -10.51
N LEU A 536 12.57 4.70 -11.14
CA LEU A 536 11.87 3.61 -10.45
C LEU A 536 12.79 2.40 -10.33
N CYS A 537 12.71 1.68 -9.22
CA CYS A 537 13.43 0.41 -9.09
C CYS A 537 12.90 -0.61 -10.12
N PRO A 538 13.76 -1.30 -10.88
CA PRO A 538 13.31 -2.22 -11.93
C PRO A 538 12.57 -3.47 -11.42
N LEU A 539 12.64 -3.79 -10.13
CA LEU A 539 11.98 -4.95 -9.53
C LEU A 539 10.68 -4.60 -8.79
N CYS A 540 10.66 -3.50 -8.03
CA CYS A 540 9.54 -3.15 -7.16
C CYS A 540 8.88 -1.81 -7.48
N GLU A 541 9.35 -1.13 -8.52
CA GLU A 541 8.83 0.15 -9.01
C GLU A 541 8.83 1.29 -7.96
N CYS A 542 9.50 1.11 -6.82
CA CYS A 542 9.65 2.17 -5.81
C CYS A 542 10.47 3.34 -6.37
N LEU A 543 10.08 4.57 -6.00
CA LEU A 543 10.76 5.80 -6.39
C LEU A 543 12.13 5.93 -5.71
N ASN A 544 13.17 6.19 -6.49
CA ASN A 544 14.55 6.38 -6.04
C ASN A 544 15.17 7.58 -6.77
N ASN A 545 16.24 8.17 -6.20
CA ASN A 545 16.93 9.29 -6.82
C ASN A 545 18.47 9.26 -6.66
N THR A 546 18.97 8.23 -6.01
CA THR A 546 20.39 7.97 -5.83
C THR A 546 20.61 6.48 -5.52
N VAL A 547 21.86 6.10 -5.30
CA VAL A 547 22.24 4.75 -4.88
C VAL A 547 23.16 4.82 -3.67
N LEU A 548 22.98 3.87 -2.76
CA LEU A 548 23.74 3.75 -1.52
C LEU A 548 24.72 2.57 -1.64
N PRO A 549 26.04 2.77 -1.63
CA PRO A 549 27.00 1.67 -1.77
C PRO A 549 27.00 0.74 -0.55
N LEU A 550 27.13 -0.55 -0.82
CA LEU A 550 27.33 -1.57 0.21
C LEU A 550 28.80 -1.61 0.61
N ILE A 551 29.06 -1.35 1.89
CA ILE A 551 30.41 -1.32 2.45
C ILE A 551 30.59 -2.55 3.37
N PRO A 552 31.71 -3.29 3.24
CA PRO A 552 32.00 -4.40 4.12
C PRO A 552 32.16 -3.91 5.56
N MET A 553 32.15 -4.83 6.53
CA MET A 553 32.28 -4.46 7.94
C MET A 553 33.57 -3.66 8.17
N LEU A 554 33.48 -2.55 8.92
CA LEU A 554 34.61 -1.63 9.09
C LEU A 554 35.83 -2.30 9.71
N SER A 555 35.61 -3.28 10.59
CA SER A 555 36.65 -4.11 11.22
C SER A 555 37.46 -4.96 10.24
N THR A 556 36.94 -5.22 9.04
CA THR A 556 37.63 -5.99 7.98
C THR A 556 38.51 -5.10 7.09
N LEU A 557 38.38 -3.77 7.20
CA LEU A 557 39.15 -2.83 6.40
C LEU A 557 40.62 -2.78 6.87
N PRO A 558 41.59 -2.55 5.97
CA PRO A 558 43.02 -2.50 6.30
C PRO A 558 43.37 -1.50 7.41
N ASN A 559 42.63 -0.38 7.48
CA ASN A 559 42.84 0.71 8.42
C ASN A 559 42.14 0.50 9.78
N ALA A 560 41.51 -0.65 10.02
CA ALA A 560 40.77 -0.92 11.27
C ALA A 560 41.67 -1.18 12.50
N LYS A 561 42.97 -1.43 12.30
CA LYS A 561 43.89 -1.82 13.39
C LYS A 561 44.41 -0.59 14.15
N SER A 562 43.83 -0.29 15.30
CA SER A 562 44.46 0.60 16.29
C SER A 562 45.61 -0.12 17.00
N LYS A 563 46.80 0.51 17.10
CA LYS A 563 47.87 0.05 18.00
C LYS A 563 47.35 0.00 19.45
N GLU A 564 47.77 -1.03 20.19
CA GLU A 564 47.36 -1.35 21.57
C GLU A 564 47.33 -0.13 22.52
N SER A 565 46.31 -0.10 23.38
CA SER A 565 45.89 1.02 24.21
C SER A 565 46.68 1.16 25.51
N VAL A 566 47.24 2.35 25.73
CA VAL A 566 47.42 2.92 27.07
C VAL A 566 46.02 3.18 27.65
N GLU A 567 45.75 2.76 28.88
CA GLU A 567 44.50 3.11 29.57
C GLU A 567 44.42 4.64 29.76
N LEU A 568 43.64 5.31 28.91
CA LEU A 568 43.42 6.75 28.96
C LEU A 568 42.05 7.05 29.58
N THR A 569 42.04 7.62 30.78
CA THR A 569 40.80 8.06 31.45
C THR A 569 40.11 9.19 30.67
N PHE A 570 38.80 9.33 30.82
CA PHE A 570 38.01 10.40 30.18
C PHE A 570 38.58 11.79 30.46
N ALA A 571 39.04 12.04 31.68
CA ALA A 571 39.65 13.30 32.10
C ALA A 571 40.92 13.63 31.29
N ASN A 572 41.82 12.65 31.17
CA ASN A 572 43.08 12.81 30.43
C ASN A 572 42.80 12.98 28.93
N TRP A 573 41.82 12.27 28.40
CA TRP A 573 41.36 12.45 27.01
C TRP A 573 40.77 13.84 26.76
N LEU A 574 39.97 14.36 27.70
CA LEU A 574 39.38 15.70 27.59
C LEU A 574 40.45 16.79 27.59
N ASP A 575 41.43 16.70 28.48
CA ASP A 575 42.55 17.65 28.53
C ASP A 575 43.46 17.53 27.29
N ALA A 576 43.73 16.32 26.81
CA ALA A 576 44.46 16.10 25.56
C ALA A 576 43.72 16.70 24.35
N SER A 577 42.39 16.56 24.31
CA SER A 577 41.54 17.15 23.27
C SER A 577 41.59 18.68 23.30
N LEU A 578 41.55 19.30 24.49
CA LEU A 578 41.73 20.75 24.66
C LEU A 578 43.10 21.24 24.16
N ILE A 579 44.17 20.48 24.41
CA ILE A 579 45.51 20.80 23.91
C ILE A 579 45.54 20.69 22.37
N ALA A 580 44.95 19.62 21.82
CA ALA A 580 44.87 19.41 20.37
C ALA A 580 44.10 20.54 19.66
N ILE A 581 42.97 20.98 20.23
CA ILE A 581 42.19 22.12 19.72
C ILE A 581 43.05 23.40 19.68
N LYS A 582 43.77 23.72 20.77
CA LYS A 582 44.62 24.91 20.85
C LYS A 582 45.76 24.87 19.83
N HIS A 583 46.39 23.72 19.64
CA HIS A 583 47.49 23.55 18.69
C HIS A 583 47.01 23.62 17.23
N LYS A 584 45.92 22.91 16.89
CA LYS A 584 45.41 22.89 15.51
C LYS A 584 44.76 24.22 15.09
N LYS A 585 44.07 24.94 15.99
CA LYS A 585 43.62 26.33 15.72
C LYS A 585 44.78 27.28 15.41
N LYS A 586 45.94 27.09 16.05
CA LYS A 586 47.14 27.89 15.79
C LYS A 586 47.73 27.54 14.43
N LEU A 587 47.72 26.26 14.05
CA LEU A 587 48.17 25.78 12.75
C LEU A 587 47.26 26.30 11.61
N GLU A 588 45.93 26.24 11.78
CA GLU A 588 44.96 26.80 10.81
C GLU A 588 45.16 28.31 10.59
N LYS A 589 45.37 29.08 11.66
CA LYS A 589 45.70 30.52 11.54
C LYS A 589 47.02 30.78 10.80
N THR A 590 47.98 29.87 10.91
CA THR A 590 49.30 29.98 10.25
C THR A 590 49.22 29.56 8.77
N ILE A 591 48.35 28.60 8.43
CA ILE A 591 48.08 28.16 7.06
C ILE A 591 47.22 29.21 6.31
N CYS A 592 46.22 29.82 6.96
CA CYS A 592 45.44 30.92 6.36
C CYS A 592 46.29 32.18 6.06
N SER A 593 47.35 32.46 6.83
CA SER A 593 48.27 33.57 6.53
C SER A 593 49.23 33.28 5.36
N ALA A 594 49.26 32.06 4.83
CA ALA A 594 50.08 31.65 3.69
C ALA A 594 49.27 31.37 2.41
N GLY A 595 47.93 31.49 2.46
CA GLY A 595 47.02 31.09 1.38
C GLY A 595 45.86 32.07 1.16
N ASP A 596 46.16 33.34 0.88
CA ASP A 596 45.18 34.37 0.51
C ASP A 596 44.67 34.23 -0.95
N VAL A 597 44.14 33.07 -1.33
CA VAL A 597 43.51 32.88 -2.66
C VAL A 597 42.06 32.37 -2.62
N LEU A 598 41.54 31.88 -1.48
CA LEU A 598 40.20 31.26 -1.43
C LEU A 598 39.06 32.15 -0.87
N LYS A 599 39.25 33.47 -0.76
CA LYS A 599 38.19 34.43 -0.35
C LYS A 599 37.55 35.23 -1.51
N ALA A 600 37.81 34.88 -2.76
CA ALA A 600 37.21 35.54 -3.93
C ALA A 600 36.22 34.61 -4.65
N GLY A 601 35.02 34.42 -4.09
CA GLY A 601 34.01 33.53 -4.70
C GLY A 601 32.54 33.94 -4.52
N VAL A 602 32.24 35.09 -3.91
CA VAL A 602 30.86 35.50 -3.57
C VAL A 602 30.35 36.65 -4.46
N SER A 603 30.91 36.88 -5.64
CA SER A 603 30.43 37.97 -6.52
C SER A 603 30.65 37.68 -8.01
N ALA A 604 29.93 36.70 -8.57
CA ALA A 604 29.85 36.55 -10.03
C ALA A 604 28.61 35.73 -10.51
N SER A 605 27.38 36.09 -10.11
CA SER A 605 26.20 35.65 -10.86
C SER A 605 25.92 36.59 -12.02
N LYS A 606 26.56 36.33 -13.17
CA LYS A 606 26.01 36.71 -14.49
C LYS A 606 26.70 35.94 -15.62
N LYS A 607 25.90 35.07 -16.26
CA LYS A 607 26.10 34.39 -17.55
C LYS A 607 27.24 33.37 -17.63
N MET A 608 26.86 32.09 -17.64
CA MET A 608 27.31 31.14 -18.67
C MET A 608 26.28 30.00 -18.78
N LYS A 609 25.72 29.84 -19.99
CA LYS A 609 24.99 28.65 -20.41
C LYS A 609 26.05 27.66 -20.90
N GLU A 610 26.31 26.60 -20.14
CA GLU A 610 26.88 25.37 -20.66
C GLU A 610 26.08 24.20 -20.06
N GLU A 611 25.58 23.33 -20.93
CA GLU A 611 24.89 22.09 -20.58
C GLU A 611 25.84 21.14 -19.84
N PRO A 612 25.39 20.43 -18.79
CA PRO A 612 26.23 19.46 -18.10
C PRO A 612 26.46 18.23 -18.98
N LYS A 613 27.72 17.95 -19.33
CA LYS A 613 28.10 16.68 -19.95
C LYS A 613 28.08 15.56 -18.89
N PRO A 614 27.64 14.34 -19.27
CA PRO A 614 27.66 13.19 -18.36
C PRO A 614 29.11 12.82 -18.01
N VAL A 615 29.36 12.60 -16.72
CA VAL A 615 30.67 12.20 -16.19
C VAL A 615 30.96 10.77 -16.66
N ASN A 616 32.01 10.63 -17.46
CA ASN A 616 32.47 9.36 -18.01
C ASN A 616 33.51 8.76 -17.04
N VAL A 617 33.19 7.65 -16.38
CA VAL A 617 34.14 6.93 -15.50
C VAL A 617 34.32 5.51 -16.02
N GLN A 618 35.52 5.22 -16.53
CA GLN A 618 35.94 3.87 -16.93
C GLN A 618 36.98 3.33 -15.94
N ALA A 619 36.85 2.02 -15.67
CA ALA A 619 37.77 1.08 -15.00
C ALA A 619 37.57 0.84 -13.49
N ALA A 620 37.24 -0.42 -13.18
CA ALA A 620 36.97 -0.97 -11.86
C ALA A 620 38.24 -1.46 -11.15
N THR A 621 38.34 -1.15 -9.85
CA THR A 621 39.08 -1.75 -8.71
C THR A 621 39.41 -0.63 -7.73
N MET A 622 38.86 -0.67 -6.50
CA MET A 622 38.77 0.40 -5.48
C MET A 622 38.19 1.77 -5.89
N GLY A 623 38.44 2.27 -7.11
CA GLY A 623 37.89 3.53 -7.63
C GLY A 623 36.35 3.52 -7.66
N ASP A 624 35.75 2.44 -8.14
CA ASP A 624 34.29 2.31 -8.29
C ASP A 624 33.52 2.45 -6.96
N LEU A 625 34.02 1.87 -5.85
CA LEU A 625 33.37 2.01 -4.54
C LEU A 625 33.50 3.43 -3.98
N LEU A 626 34.69 4.04 -4.10
CA LEU A 626 34.93 5.42 -3.68
C LEU A 626 34.07 6.41 -4.47
N ASP A 627 33.95 6.19 -5.78
CA ASP A 627 33.11 6.98 -6.67
C ASP A 627 31.64 6.90 -6.25
N MET A 628 31.14 5.71 -5.88
CA MET A 628 29.76 5.56 -5.38
C MET A 628 29.57 6.21 -4.00
N ILE A 629 30.59 6.20 -3.11
CA ILE A 629 30.54 6.91 -1.81
C ILE A 629 30.42 8.43 -2.04
N LEU A 630 31.22 8.97 -2.95
CA LEU A 630 31.18 10.39 -3.32
C LEU A 630 29.88 10.74 -4.03
N PHE A 631 29.37 9.88 -4.91
CA PHE A 631 28.10 10.06 -5.61
C PHE A 631 26.92 10.17 -4.62
N PHE A 632 26.83 9.25 -3.67
CA PHE A 632 25.81 9.32 -2.61
C PHE A 632 25.97 10.57 -1.74
N SER A 633 27.20 10.90 -1.35
CA SER A 633 27.48 12.09 -0.53
C SER A 633 27.06 13.38 -1.25
N GLN A 634 27.34 13.47 -2.56
CA GLN A 634 26.89 14.56 -3.41
C GLN A 634 25.37 14.65 -3.50
N ALA A 635 24.67 13.51 -3.55
CA ALA A 635 23.21 13.46 -3.55
C ALA A 635 22.63 14.02 -2.24
N THR A 636 23.20 13.66 -1.08
CA THR A 636 22.74 14.23 0.20
C THR A 636 22.98 15.74 0.30
N TYR A 637 24.10 16.23 -0.24
CA TYR A 637 24.39 17.67 -0.31
C TYR A 637 23.38 18.42 -1.20
N THR A 638 23.19 17.96 -2.43
CA THR A 638 22.30 18.62 -3.41
C THR A 638 20.84 18.62 -2.95
N LYS A 639 20.35 17.48 -2.44
CA LYS A 639 18.97 17.34 -1.98
C LYS A 639 18.73 17.99 -0.62
N GLY A 640 19.69 17.91 0.31
CA GLY A 640 19.58 18.49 1.64
C GLY A 640 19.59 20.02 1.63
N LEU A 641 20.46 20.64 0.83
CA LEU A 641 20.56 22.10 0.71
C LEU A 641 19.73 22.68 -0.45
N CYS A 642 19.19 21.84 -1.33
CA CYS A 642 18.50 22.26 -2.57
C CYS A 642 19.41 23.10 -3.50
N VAL A 643 20.68 22.70 -3.62
CA VAL A 643 21.72 23.39 -4.42
C VAL A 643 22.26 22.49 -5.54
N HIS A 644 22.96 23.09 -6.49
CA HIS A 644 23.67 22.38 -7.55
C HIS A 644 24.85 21.56 -7.02
N PRO A 645 25.24 20.45 -7.68
CA PRO A 645 26.33 19.61 -7.24
C PRO A 645 27.68 20.34 -7.24
N HIS A 646 28.47 20.12 -6.20
CA HIS A 646 29.84 20.64 -6.03
C HIS A 646 30.67 19.63 -5.21
N ILE A 647 31.54 18.88 -5.88
CA ILE A 647 32.21 17.70 -5.31
C ILE A 647 33.22 18.10 -4.21
N ASP A 648 33.91 19.21 -4.39
CA ASP A 648 34.95 19.66 -3.46
C ASP A 648 34.43 20.58 -2.34
N ASP A 649 33.11 20.73 -2.20
CA ASP A 649 32.55 21.63 -1.18
C ASP A 649 32.77 21.02 0.22
N PRO A 650 33.32 21.77 1.18
CA PRO A 650 33.62 21.24 2.51
C PRO A 650 32.38 20.77 3.27
N ARG A 651 31.17 21.16 2.85
CA ARG A 651 29.91 20.76 3.47
C ARG A 651 29.44 19.38 3.00
N VAL A 652 29.95 18.81 1.92
CA VAL A 652 29.49 17.51 1.39
C VAL A 652 29.54 16.40 2.46
N PRO A 653 30.66 16.17 3.19
CA PRO A 653 30.69 15.16 4.26
C PRO A 653 29.74 15.45 5.41
N LEU A 654 29.58 16.73 5.77
CA LEU A 654 28.67 17.16 6.83
C LEU A 654 27.23 16.80 6.51
N LEU A 655 26.78 17.01 5.26
CA LEU A 655 25.41 16.69 4.86
C LEU A 655 25.15 15.18 4.85
N THR A 656 26.13 14.36 4.47
CA THR A 656 26.02 12.90 4.58
C THR A 656 25.86 12.45 6.03
N TRP A 657 26.70 12.96 6.94
CA TRP A 657 26.62 12.63 8.37
C TRP A 657 25.31 13.12 9.00
N LYS A 658 24.83 14.29 8.60
CA LYS A 658 23.50 14.80 8.99
C LYS A 658 22.38 13.91 8.50
N SER A 659 22.46 13.46 7.25
CA SER A 659 21.47 12.53 6.67
C SER A 659 21.42 11.22 7.46
N CYS A 660 22.59 10.68 7.81
CA CYS A 660 22.70 9.49 8.66
C CYS A 660 22.04 9.72 10.04
N ALA A 661 22.42 10.79 10.73
CA ALA A 661 21.87 11.09 12.05
C ALA A 661 20.35 11.33 12.03
N TYR A 662 19.85 12.09 11.05
CA TYR A 662 18.42 12.37 10.90
C TYR A 662 17.62 11.11 10.56
N THR A 663 18.16 10.23 9.72
CA THR A 663 17.51 8.97 9.34
C THR A 663 17.41 8.01 10.54
N ILE A 664 18.44 7.96 11.39
CA ILE A 664 18.40 7.15 12.63
C ILE A 664 17.38 7.71 13.63
N HIS A 665 17.35 9.04 13.80
CA HIS A 665 16.30 9.69 14.63
C HIS A 665 14.90 9.38 14.11
N ALA A 666 14.68 9.46 12.80
CA ALA A 666 13.37 9.17 12.20
C ALA A 666 12.92 7.72 12.47
N LEU A 667 13.86 6.78 12.39
CA LEU A 667 13.57 5.38 12.68
C LEU A 667 13.31 5.13 14.17
N GLU A 668 14.14 5.67 15.06
CA GLU A 668 13.93 5.58 16.52
C GLU A 668 12.51 6.02 16.88
N TRP A 669 12.12 7.16 16.31
CA TRP A 669 10.83 7.79 16.53
C TRP A 669 9.69 6.92 16.00
N LEU A 670 9.83 6.35 14.81
CA LEU A 670 8.85 5.44 14.23
C LEU A 670 8.68 4.17 15.08
N LEU A 671 9.77 3.56 15.54
CA LEU A 671 9.73 2.37 16.39
C LEU A 671 9.03 2.65 17.72
N ARG A 672 9.30 3.80 18.33
CA ARG A 672 8.67 4.23 19.57
C ARG A 672 7.18 4.53 19.39
N TYR A 673 6.80 5.16 18.28
CA TYR A 673 5.38 5.38 17.94
C TYR A 673 4.61 4.07 17.71
N MET A 674 5.29 3.05 17.14
CA MET A 674 4.70 1.75 16.86
C MET A 674 4.77 0.74 18.03
N ASP A 675 5.42 1.11 19.13
CA ASP A 675 5.73 0.23 20.27
C ASP A 675 6.47 -1.06 19.86
N LYS A 676 7.50 -0.89 19.02
CA LYS A 676 8.34 -1.98 18.49
C LYS A 676 9.69 -2.07 19.19
N PRO A 677 10.30 -3.27 19.30
CA PRO A 677 11.64 -3.44 19.86
C PRO A 677 12.68 -2.70 19.01
N LEU A 678 13.75 -2.21 19.66
CA LEU A 678 14.76 -1.36 19.01
C LEU A 678 15.51 -2.08 17.88
N LEU A 679 15.96 -3.32 18.12
CA LEU A 679 16.78 -4.10 17.19
C LEU A 679 16.15 -5.46 16.83
N GLY A 680 14.88 -5.69 17.20
CA GLY A 680 14.19 -6.98 17.01
C GLY A 680 13.21 -7.05 15.84
N ASP A 681 12.64 -5.93 15.39
CA ASP A 681 11.52 -5.91 14.43
C ASP A 681 11.73 -4.86 13.30
N LEU A 682 12.98 -4.74 12.86
CA LEU A 682 13.33 -3.94 11.69
C LEU A 682 13.09 -4.74 10.41
N SER A 683 12.39 -4.15 9.43
CA SER A 683 12.26 -4.78 8.11
C SER A 683 13.63 -4.90 7.43
N CYS A 684 13.82 -5.90 6.55
CA CYS A 684 15.08 -6.07 5.82
C CYS A 684 15.49 -4.79 5.08
N ARG A 685 14.52 -4.07 4.48
CA ARG A 685 14.75 -2.79 3.81
C ARG A 685 15.34 -1.72 4.74
N GLN A 686 14.82 -1.62 5.97
CA GLN A 686 15.34 -0.67 6.96
C GLN A 686 16.73 -1.09 7.45
N GLN A 687 16.94 -2.38 7.73
CA GLN A 687 18.23 -2.91 8.17
C GLN A 687 19.33 -2.64 7.12
N ASP A 688 19.09 -3.01 5.86
CA ASP A 688 20.06 -2.85 4.78
C ASP A 688 20.38 -1.38 4.50
N CYS A 689 19.35 -0.51 4.57
CA CYS A 689 19.52 0.94 4.42
C CYS A 689 20.40 1.53 5.53
N LEU A 690 20.10 1.22 6.80
CA LEU A 690 20.86 1.72 7.95
C LEU A 690 22.29 1.19 7.96
N GLU A 691 22.47 -0.11 7.76
CA GLU A 691 23.77 -0.76 7.77
C GLU A 691 24.70 -0.10 6.75
N SER A 692 24.20 0.11 5.53
CA SER A 692 24.95 0.74 4.45
C SER A 692 25.23 2.22 4.72
N LEU A 693 24.25 2.98 5.23
CA LEU A 693 24.37 4.41 5.51
C LEU A 693 25.33 4.71 6.68
N ILE A 694 25.29 3.90 7.73
CA ILE A 694 26.14 4.03 8.92
C ILE A 694 27.58 3.68 8.57
N ARG A 695 27.81 2.57 7.85
CA ARG A 695 29.16 2.20 7.39
C ARG A 695 29.73 3.22 6.42
N LEU A 696 28.92 3.78 5.52
CA LEU A 696 29.33 4.87 4.64
C LEU A 696 29.77 6.08 5.43
N SER A 697 28.99 6.48 6.43
CA SER A 697 29.33 7.57 7.33
C SER A 697 30.66 7.32 8.03
N GLY A 698 30.90 6.09 8.51
CA GLY A 698 32.13 5.62 9.15
C GLY A 698 33.37 5.74 8.27
N VAL A 699 33.27 5.31 7.00
CA VAL A 699 34.40 5.33 6.05
C VAL A 699 34.68 6.74 5.52
N LEU A 700 33.66 7.60 5.39
CA LEU A 700 33.76 8.91 4.75
C LEU A 700 34.87 9.79 5.35
N GLY A 701 35.11 9.71 6.67
CA GLY A 701 36.18 10.45 7.35
C GLY A 701 37.60 10.07 6.89
N THR A 702 37.78 8.86 6.35
CA THR A 702 39.05 8.36 5.82
C THR A 702 39.12 8.35 4.28
N ALA A 703 37.97 8.22 3.61
CA ALA A 703 37.87 8.17 2.16
C ALA A 703 37.88 9.54 1.48
N TRP A 704 37.66 10.62 2.24
CA TRP A 704 37.64 11.98 1.69
C TRP A 704 39.03 12.45 1.26
N GLN A 705 39.14 12.97 0.03
CA GLN A 705 40.43 13.36 -0.57
C GLN A 705 41.15 14.48 0.20
N HIS A 706 40.39 15.38 0.86
CA HIS A 706 40.94 16.51 1.61
C HIS A 706 40.87 16.29 3.12
N THR A 707 41.82 15.53 3.68
CA THR A 707 41.90 15.22 5.12
C THR A 707 41.88 16.46 6.02
N GLN A 708 42.39 17.60 5.53
CA GLN A 708 42.36 18.89 6.26
C GLN A 708 40.94 19.39 6.51
N VAL A 709 40.00 19.14 5.59
CA VAL A 709 38.59 19.53 5.74
C VAL A 709 37.94 18.74 6.86
N ILE A 710 38.12 17.41 6.86
CA ILE A 710 37.62 16.53 7.92
C ILE A 710 38.22 16.89 9.27
N ASN A 711 39.53 17.19 9.29
CA ASN A 711 40.20 17.64 10.50
C ASN A 711 39.62 18.96 11.04
N GLY A 712 39.40 19.95 10.17
CA GLY A 712 38.81 21.23 10.53
C GLY A 712 37.40 21.07 11.11
N HIS A 713 36.58 20.19 10.54
CA HIS A 713 35.25 19.87 11.09
C HIS A 713 35.33 19.30 12.50
N GLY A 714 36.23 18.33 12.75
CA GLY A 714 36.43 17.74 14.07
C GLY A 714 36.87 18.78 15.12
N VAL A 715 37.81 19.66 14.76
CA VAL A 715 38.29 20.75 15.64
C VAL A 715 37.16 21.73 15.96
N ARG A 716 36.34 22.08 14.97
CA ARG A 716 35.20 22.99 15.15
C ARG A 716 34.11 22.38 16.04
N LEU A 717 33.74 21.12 15.82
CA LEU A 717 32.76 20.41 16.63
C LEU A 717 33.21 20.31 18.10
N LEU A 718 34.45 19.87 18.35
CA LEU A 718 34.98 19.81 19.72
C LEU A 718 35.12 21.19 20.36
N THR A 719 35.43 22.23 19.59
CA THR A 719 35.46 23.60 20.10
C THR A 719 34.11 24.01 20.64
N ILE A 720 33.04 23.78 19.88
CA ILE A 720 31.69 24.17 20.26
C ILE A 720 31.25 23.41 21.52
N VAL A 721 31.59 22.11 21.62
CA VAL A 721 31.17 21.28 22.75
C VAL A 721 32.01 21.51 24.01
N ILE A 722 33.34 21.65 23.91
CA ILE A 722 34.25 21.71 25.07
C ILE A 722 34.64 23.15 25.45
N ASP A 723 35.08 23.97 24.48
CA ASP A 723 35.50 25.36 24.72
C ASP A 723 34.26 26.28 24.92
N ASN A 724 33.16 26.02 24.19
CA ASN A 724 31.86 26.72 24.21
C ASN A 724 31.94 28.21 24.58
N LYS A 725 32.52 29.03 23.70
CA LYS A 725 32.68 30.47 23.96
C LYS A 725 31.33 31.18 23.82
N PRO A 726 31.16 32.40 24.39
CA PRO A 726 29.90 33.15 24.27
C PRO A 726 29.45 33.46 22.83
N SER A 727 30.38 33.46 21.87
CA SER A 727 30.09 33.65 20.43
C SER A 727 29.65 32.36 19.73
N ASP A 728 29.85 31.21 20.36
CA ASP A 728 29.51 29.92 19.79
C ASP A 728 28.02 29.61 20.08
N PRO A 729 27.42 28.63 19.39
CA PRO A 729 26.10 28.13 19.76
C PRO A 729 26.08 27.61 21.21
N ALA A 730 24.95 27.74 21.90
CA ALA A 730 24.80 27.21 23.25
C ALA A 730 24.52 25.69 23.23
N VAL A 731 24.72 25.01 24.37
CA VAL A 731 24.41 23.58 24.51
C VAL A 731 22.96 23.22 24.16
N THR A 732 22.03 24.17 24.22
CA THR A 732 20.62 23.99 23.83
C THR A 732 20.37 24.05 22.31
N ASP A 733 21.36 24.45 21.50
CA ASP A 733 21.16 24.80 20.09
C ASP A 733 21.48 23.65 19.13
N TRP A 734 22.32 22.70 19.55
CA TRP A 734 22.65 21.51 18.77
C TRP A 734 21.92 20.25 19.27
N ASP A 735 21.74 19.29 18.39
CA ASP A 735 21.32 17.94 18.74
C ASP A 735 22.53 17.08 19.13
N SER A 736 22.50 16.47 20.33
CA SER A 736 23.66 15.75 20.86
C SER A 736 24.03 14.52 20.03
N PHE A 737 23.06 13.81 19.45
CA PHE A 737 23.33 12.67 18.57
C PHE A 737 23.82 13.11 17.18
N GLY A 738 23.25 14.19 16.64
CA GLY A 738 23.64 14.78 15.38
C GLY A 738 25.05 15.39 15.37
N VAL A 739 25.60 15.73 16.54
CA VAL A 739 27.02 16.06 16.72
C VAL A 739 27.87 14.79 16.88
N LEU A 740 27.36 13.75 17.56
CA LEU A 740 28.09 12.51 17.80
C LEU A 740 28.51 11.79 16.52
N VAL A 741 27.61 11.70 15.52
CA VAL A 741 27.89 11.03 14.24
C VAL A 741 29.09 11.64 13.51
N PRO A 742 29.11 12.95 13.18
CA PRO A 742 30.27 13.56 12.52
C PRO A 742 31.51 13.63 13.44
N LEU A 743 31.34 13.68 14.76
CA LEU A 743 32.46 13.65 15.70
C LEU A 743 33.17 12.30 15.68
N THR A 744 32.42 11.20 15.72
CA THR A 744 32.94 9.82 15.68
C THR A 744 33.82 9.58 14.45
N THR A 745 33.47 10.17 13.32
CA THR A 745 34.14 9.96 12.02
C THR A 745 35.29 10.95 11.77
N SER A 746 35.22 12.15 12.34
CA SER A 746 36.24 13.20 12.16
C SER A 746 37.37 13.14 13.20
N LEU A 747 37.12 12.64 14.42
CA LEU A 747 38.11 12.61 15.49
C LEU A 747 39.39 11.82 15.20
N PRO A 748 39.36 10.66 14.50
CA PRO A 748 40.59 9.97 14.14
C PRO A 748 41.58 10.85 13.38
N ASN A 749 41.08 11.74 12.51
CA ASN A 749 41.92 12.71 11.77
C ASN A 749 42.58 13.76 12.67
N MET A 750 42.14 13.90 13.92
CA MET A 750 42.78 14.79 14.89
C MET A 750 44.01 14.18 15.54
N PHE A 751 43.97 12.88 15.83
CA PHE A 751 44.98 12.18 16.64
C PHE A 751 45.94 11.30 15.82
N TYR A 752 45.59 10.98 14.57
CA TYR A 752 46.40 10.14 13.69
C TYR A 752 46.80 10.90 12.42
N SER A 753 47.96 10.53 11.85
CA SER A 753 48.55 11.23 10.69
C SER A 753 48.21 10.55 9.36
N ASP A 754 48.66 9.30 9.15
CA ASP A 754 48.35 8.44 7.99
C ASP A 754 48.96 7.03 8.25
N PRO A 755 48.23 5.90 8.05
CA PRO A 755 46.80 5.79 7.77
C PRO A 755 45.94 6.20 8.96
N VAL A 756 44.90 7.00 8.68
CA VAL A 756 43.89 7.34 9.67
C VAL A 756 42.98 6.12 9.89
N PRO A 757 42.77 5.68 11.14
CA PRO A 757 41.94 4.51 11.41
C PRO A 757 40.45 4.81 11.19
N VAL A 758 39.71 3.81 10.74
CA VAL A 758 38.24 3.85 10.67
C VAL A 758 37.64 3.61 12.06
N PRO A 759 36.48 4.21 12.38
CA PRO A 759 35.87 4.05 13.69
C PRO A 759 35.31 2.63 13.87
N VAL A 760 35.83 1.91 14.86
CA VAL A 760 35.46 0.51 15.14
C VAL A 760 34.99 0.29 16.58
N GLY A 761 34.71 1.36 17.33
CA GLY A 761 34.21 1.29 18.72
C GLY A 761 35.31 1.23 19.78
N THR A 762 36.45 1.86 19.51
CA THR A 762 37.58 1.98 20.44
C THR A 762 37.26 2.89 21.62
N LEU A 763 38.26 3.11 22.48
CA LEU A 763 38.17 4.05 23.60
C LEU A 763 37.90 5.51 23.14
N LEU A 764 38.31 5.88 21.92
CA LEU A 764 38.04 7.20 21.36
C LEU A 764 36.53 7.40 21.14
N GLU A 765 35.84 6.42 20.57
CA GLU A 765 34.40 6.47 20.36
C GLU A 765 33.64 6.44 21.69
N LEU A 766 34.09 5.65 22.67
CA LEU A 766 33.49 5.63 24.01
C LEU A 766 33.55 7.02 24.67
N HIS A 767 34.70 7.69 24.64
CA HIS A 767 34.85 9.03 25.23
C HIS A 767 34.03 10.09 24.47
N SER A 768 33.94 9.97 23.15
CA SER A 768 33.12 10.86 22.31
C SER A 768 31.63 10.71 22.59
N PHE A 769 31.16 9.46 22.69
CA PHE A 769 29.80 9.12 23.12
C PHE A 769 29.52 9.67 24.52
N THR A 770 30.42 9.43 25.47
CA THR A 770 30.27 9.88 26.86
C THR A 770 30.20 11.41 26.96
N LEU A 771 31.01 12.14 26.20
CA LEU A 771 30.95 13.60 26.11
C LEU A 771 29.58 14.09 25.60
N MET A 772 29.05 13.46 24.55
CA MET A 772 27.75 13.83 24.00
C MET A 772 26.58 13.39 24.87
N PHE A 773 26.72 12.30 25.63
CA PHE A 773 25.76 11.91 26.65
C PHE A 773 25.67 12.98 27.76
N TYR A 774 26.80 13.53 28.22
CA TYR A 774 26.77 14.65 29.18
C TYR A 774 26.11 15.91 28.61
N SER A 775 26.33 16.22 27.32
CA SER A 775 25.61 17.29 26.62
C SER A 775 24.10 17.04 26.63
N ASN A 776 23.66 15.81 26.36
CA ASN A 776 22.24 15.43 26.42
C ASN A 776 21.66 15.58 27.84
N VAL A 777 22.39 15.16 28.88
CA VAL A 777 21.97 15.36 30.28
C VAL A 777 21.83 16.84 30.61
N ALA A 778 22.78 17.69 30.20
CA ALA A 778 22.67 19.14 30.38
C ALA A 778 21.44 19.72 29.66
N GLN A 779 21.17 19.29 28.42
CA GLN A 779 19.98 19.68 27.66
C GLN A 779 18.68 19.27 28.36
N ILE A 780 18.62 18.07 28.96
CA ILE A 780 17.45 17.61 29.72
C ILE A 780 17.23 18.49 30.95
N ILE A 781 18.29 18.76 31.74
CA ILE A 781 18.19 19.59 32.94
C ILE A 781 17.71 21.00 32.59
N ILE A 782 18.22 21.60 31.51
CA ILE A 782 17.83 22.95 31.08
C ILE A 782 16.37 22.96 30.61
N ASN A 783 15.97 22.06 29.72
CA ASN A 783 14.67 22.15 29.03
C ASN A 783 13.47 21.56 29.80
N SER A 784 13.68 20.76 30.85
CA SER A 784 12.58 20.06 31.55
C SER A 784 11.93 20.89 32.65
N ASP A 785 10.63 20.71 32.91
CA ASP A 785 10.02 21.31 34.10
C ASP A 785 10.47 20.57 35.37
N LEU A 786 11.13 21.29 36.28
CA LEU A 786 11.58 20.76 37.56
C LEU A 786 10.75 21.30 38.74
N SER A 787 9.79 22.20 38.48
CA SER A 787 8.96 22.84 39.50
C SER A 787 7.92 21.87 40.09
N ILE A 788 7.40 20.94 39.29
CA ILE A 788 6.44 19.90 39.68
C ILE A 788 7.06 18.94 40.73
N ASN A 789 8.39 18.81 40.75
CA ASN A 789 9.12 17.95 41.67
C ASN A 789 9.31 18.56 43.08
N CYS A 790 8.74 19.74 43.33
CA CYS A 790 8.74 20.42 44.62
C CYS A 790 7.43 20.13 45.37
N SER A 791 7.33 19.05 46.13
CA SER A 791 6.20 18.93 47.07
C SER A 791 6.36 19.97 48.18
N ALA A 792 5.44 20.93 48.26
CA ALA A 792 5.50 22.08 49.17
C ALA A 792 5.53 21.73 50.68
N GLU A 793 5.32 20.47 51.04
CA GLU A 793 5.21 20.00 52.43
C GLU A 793 6.40 19.17 52.93
N LYS A 794 7.35 18.80 52.05
CA LYS A 794 8.59 18.10 52.42
C LYS A 794 9.76 18.75 51.70
N GLY A 795 10.71 19.35 52.44
CA GLY A 795 11.95 19.86 51.86
C GLY A 795 12.63 18.81 50.97
N GLY A 796 13.28 19.25 49.88
CA GLY A 796 13.85 18.35 48.87
C GLY A 796 14.69 17.23 49.48
N VAL A 797 14.41 15.98 49.09
CA VAL A 797 15.11 14.81 49.58
C VAL A 797 16.36 14.59 48.73
N VAL A 798 17.53 14.75 49.34
CA VAL A 798 18.83 14.49 48.70
C VAL A 798 19.30 13.10 49.10
N HIS A 799 19.42 12.20 48.13
CA HIS A 799 19.98 10.87 48.35
C HIS A 799 21.50 10.86 48.10
N GLU A 800 22.26 10.10 48.88
CA GLU A 800 23.73 10.05 48.77
C GLU A 800 24.23 9.62 47.38
N GLU A 801 23.49 8.73 46.70
CA GLU A 801 23.85 8.22 45.37
C GLU A 801 23.57 9.19 44.21
N THR A 802 22.73 10.20 44.43
CA THR A 802 22.33 11.20 43.42
C THR A 802 22.74 12.63 43.79
N LYS A 803 23.52 12.80 44.87
CA LYS A 803 23.96 14.10 45.40
C LYS A 803 24.73 14.95 44.39
N CYS A 804 25.47 14.34 43.47
CA CYS A 804 26.22 15.06 42.43
C CYS A 804 25.29 15.93 41.54
N LEU A 805 24.04 15.50 41.31
CA LEU A 805 23.06 16.26 40.53
C LEU A 805 22.75 17.62 41.14
N GLU A 806 22.67 17.73 42.47
CA GLU A 806 22.38 19.01 43.14
C GLU A 806 23.41 20.08 42.77
N SER A 807 24.69 19.68 42.66
CA SER A 807 25.78 20.58 42.31
C SER A 807 25.74 20.97 40.82
N LEU A 808 25.37 20.04 39.93
CA LEU A 808 25.24 20.30 38.50
C LEU A 808 24.01 21.16 38.17
N MET A 809 22.89 20.94 38.85
CA MET A 809 21.65 21.70 38.65
C MET A 809 21.82 23.16 39.02
N LYS A 810 22.53 23.48 40.11
CA LYS A 810 22.85 24.87 40.51
C LYS A 810 23.64 25.66 39.44
N LEU A 811 24.36 24.95 38.56
CA LEU A 811 25.09 25.58 37.47
C LEU A 811 24.18 25.94 36.29
N LEU A 812 23.13 25.14 36.04
CA LEU A 812 22.28 25.25 34.86
C LEU A 812 20.91 25.90 35.13
N LYS A 813 20.40 25.87 36.37
CA LYS A 813 19.09 26.41 36.77
C LYS A 813 19.09 27.08 38.15
N ASP A 814 18.30 28.16 38.27
CA ASP A 814 17.98 28.85 39.52
C ASP A 814 16.75 28.23 40.20
N CYS A 815 16.88 27.02 40.73
CA CYS A 815 15.90 26.46 41.66
C CYS A 815 16.63 25.89 42.88
N HIS A 816 16.02 26.03 44.06
CA HIS A 816 16.65 25.74 45.36
C HIS A 816 16.09 24.49 46.06
N ILE A 817 15.03 23.88 45.52
CA ILE A 817 14.37 22.70 46.08
C ILE A 817 14.26 21.66 44.96
N TYR A 818 14.86 20.49 45.14
CA TYR A 818 14.75 19.38 44.20
C TYR A 818 14.76 18.05 44.94
N ASP A 819 14.00 17.08 44.44
CA ASP A 819 14.22 15.67 44.73
C ASP A 819 15.23 15.12 43.71
N THR A 820 16.40 14.69 44.20
CA THR A 820 17.49 14.21 43.34
C THR A 820 17.18 12.86 42.69
N ASN A 821 16.31 12.04 43.29
CA ASN A 821 15.90 10.75 42.72
C ASN A 821 14.87 10.92 41.61
N ILE A 822 13.86 11.77 41.80
CA ILE A 822 12.86 12.06 40.75
C ILE A 822 13.56 12.68 39.53
N THR A 823 14.50 13.60 39.78
CA THR A 823 15.29 14.21 38.71
C THR A 823 16.14 13.17 37.97
N TRP A 824 16.72 12.20 38.68
CA TRP A 824 17.47 11.12 38.04
C TRP A 824 16.56 10.22 37.18
N THR A 825 15.37 9.86 37.66
CA THR A 825 14.38 9.11 36.87
C THR A 825 13.99 9.87 35.60
N LEU A 826 13.73 11.17 35.71
CA LEU A 826 13.43 12.03 34.56
C LEU A 826 14.60 12.05 33.54
N ILE A 827 15.84 12.11 34.02
CA ILE A 827 17.03 12.05 33.15
C ILE A 827 17.10 10.69 32.44
N LYS A 828 16.87 9.58 33.15
CA LYS A 828 16.84 8.25 32.53
C LYS A 828 15.82 8.20 31.40
N GLU A 829 14.56 8.54 31.67
CA GLU A 829 13.46 8.50 30.70
C GLU A 829 13.69 9.44 29.51
N SER A 830 14.16 10.66 29.77
CA SER A 830 14.38 11.69 28.74
C SER A 830 15.63 11.42 27.89
N SER A 831 16.56 10.59 28.37
CA SER A 831 17.77 10.20 27.64
C SER A 831 17.57 8.99 26.73
N LEU A 832 16.46 8.25 26.88
CA LEU A 832 16.18 7.04 26.08
C LEU A 832 16.22 7.28 24.57
N PRO A 833 15.61 8.35 23.99
CA PRO A 833 15.69 8.57 22.55
C PRO A 833 17.13 8.74 22.04
N PHE A 834 17.98 9.43 22.82
CA PHE A 834 19.40 9.59 22.50
C PHE A 834 20.14 8.24 22.57
N LEU A 835 19.95 7.47 23.65
CA LEU A 835 20.61 6.18 23.84
C LEU A 835 20.16 5.14 22.79
N ARG A 836 18.88 5.13 22.42
CA ARG A 836 18.33 4.30 21.34
C ARG A 836 18.99 4.60 20.00
N CYS A 837 19.14 5.88 19.66
CA CYS A 837 19.87 6.30 18.45
C CYS A 837 21.34 5.86 18.48
N CYS A 838 22.02 6.02 19.63
CA CYS A 838 23.41 5.58 19.79
C CYS A 838 23.55 4.06 19.67
N ALA A 839 22.64 3.29 20.24
CA ALA A 839 22.63 1.83 20.15
C ALA A 839 22.46 1.35 18.71
N ILE A 840 21.53 1.95 17.93
CA ILE A 840 21.40 1.66 16.49
C ILE A 840 22.70 2.01 15.76
N PHE A 841 23.24 3.20 15.99
CA PHE A 841 24.45 3.67 15.31
C PHE A 841 25.64 2.74 15.55
N TYR A 842 25.96 2.45 16.81
CA TYR A 842 27.12 1.63 17.15
C TYR A 842 26.92 0.14 16.87
N HIS A 843 25.69 -0.37 16.89
CA HIS A 843 25.40 -1.73 16.45
C HIS A 843 25.87 -1.98 15.00
N TYR A 844 25.45 -1.12 14.06
CA TYR A 844 25.83 -1.27 12.65
C TYR A 844 27.26 -0.79 12.33
N LEU A 845 27.78 0.18 13.09
CA LEU A 845 29.15 0.68 12.92
C LEU A 845 30.19 -0.38 13.34
N THR A 846 30.00 -1.00 14.50
CA THR A 846 30.95 -1.96 15.09
C THR A 846 30.71 -3.40 14.66
N GLY A 847 29.46 -3.76 14.32
CA GLY A 847 29.06 -5.13 14.01
C GLY A 847 28.93 -6.03 15.25
N VAL A 848 28.93 -5.46 16.45
CA VAL A 848 28.67 -6.20 17.69
C VAL A 848 27.18 -6.56 17.77
N PRO A 849 26.82 -7.84 17.98
CA PRO A 849 25.42 -8.26 18.04
C PRO A 849 24.67 -7.56 19.19
N ALA A 850 23.37 -7.32 18.97
CA ALA A 850 22.50 -6.77 19.99
C ALA A 850 22.30 -7.78 21.15
N PRO A 851 22.22 -7.32 22.41
CA PRO A 851 21.75 -8.15 23.51
C PRO A 851 20.30 -8.60 23.25
N GLN A 852 19.93 -9.79 23.71
CA GLN A 852 18.57 -10.32 23.58
C GLN A 852 17.51 -9.34 24.10
N ALA A 853 17.77 -8.65 25.22
CA ALA A 853 16.87 -7.66 25.78
C ALA A 853 16.51 -6.54 24.77
N LEU A 854 17.44 -6.06 23.94
CA LEU A 854 17.16 -5.00 22.97
C LEU A 854 16.35 -5.48 21.75
N THR A 855 16.14 -6.79 21.63
CA THR A 855 15.31 -7.40 20.58
C THR A 855 13.87 -7.66 21.03
N GLU A 856 13.56 -7.45 22.31
CA GLU A 856 12.25 -7.68 22.91
C GLU A 856 11.55 -6.35 23.24
N ILE A 857 10.21 -6.34 23.22
CA ILE A 857 9.42 -5.13 23.53
C ILE A 857 9.64 -4.76 25.00
N GLY A 858 9.97 -3.48 25.25
CA GLY A 858 10.23 -2.96 26.60
C GLY A 858 11.60 -3.37 27.19
N GLY A 859 12.44 -4.06 26.43
CA GLY A 859 13.78 -4.47 26.90
C GLY A 859 14.87 -3.41 26.68
N ASP A 860 14.58 -2.30 26.00
CA ASP A 860 15.45 -1.14 25.80
C ASP A 860 15.46 -0.16 26.99
N THR A 861 15.52 -0.72 28.20
CA THR A 861 15.64 0.07 29.44
C THR A 861 16.95 0.85 29.48
N PHE A 862 16.99 1.91 30.29
CA PHE A 862 18.18 2.74 30.47
C PHE A 862 19.41 1.89 30.84
N GLU A 863 19.25 0.96 31.77
CA GLU A 863 20.31 0.07 32.24
C GLU A 863 20.84 -0.84 31.13
N ASN A 864 19.95 -1.42 30.31
CA ASN A 864 20.33 -2.32 29.21
C ASN A 864 21.06 -1.56 28.10
N LEU A 865 20.61 -0.33 27.79
CA LEU A 865 21.26 0.54 26.80
C LEU A 865 22.63 1.01 27.29
N CYS A 866 22.75 1.45 28.55
CA CYS A 866 24.03 1.81 29.17
C CYS A 866 25.03 0.64 29.15
N CYS A 867 24.56 -0.56 29.51
CA CYS A 867 25.37 -1.77 29.49
C CYS A 867 25.89 -2.09 28.08
N TYR A 868 25.01 -2.05 27.06
CA TYR A 868 25.41 -2.28 25.67
C TYR A 868 26.39 -1.22 25.15
N LEU A 869 26.20 0.05 25.53
CA LEU A 869 27.05 1.17 25.10
C LEU A 869 28.33 1.32 25.94
N GLY A 870 28.55 0.46 26.94
CA GLY A 870 29.79 0.43 27.72
C GLY A 870 29.93 1.56 28.75
N ILE A 871 28.83 2.15 29.23
CA ILE A 871 28.83 3.17 30.28
C ILE A 871 28.13 2.70 31.56
N PRO A 872 28.50 3.23 32.75
CA PRO A 872 27.80 2.95 34.00
C PRO A 872 26.34 3.42 33.99
N SER A 873 25.45 2.70 34.69
CA SER A 873 24.04 3.05 34.85
C SER A 873 23.72 3.80 36.16
N LEU A 874 24.69 3.88 37.08
CA LEU A 874 24.54 4.57 38.36
C LEU A 874 24.91 6.05 38.25
N CYS A 875 24.10 6.93 38.85
CA CYS A 875 24.27 8.38 38.81
C CYS A 875 25.64 8.83 39.31
N LYS A 876 26.08 8.28 40.45
CA LYS A 876 27.37 8.62 41.07
C LYS A 876 28.55 8.27 40.15
N GLU A 877 28.57 7.06 39.60
CA GLU A 877 29.67 6.60 38.73
C GLU A 877 29.74 7.38 37.41
N LEU A 878 28.59 7.85 36.91
CA LEU A 878 28.49 8.53 35.63
C LEU A 878 28.76 10.05 35.73
N LEU A 879 28.32 10.71 36.80
CA LEU A 879 28.32 12.18 36.90
C LEU A 879 29.26 12.75 37.98
N ASP A 880 29.63 11.98 39.00
CA ASP A 880 30.45 12.46 40.13
C ASP A 880 31.95 12.49 39.79
N HIS A 881 32.32 13.31 38.81
CA HIS A 881 33.70 13.46 38.36
C HIS A 881 34.05 14.94 38.10
N PRO A 882 35.25 15.43 38.54
CA PRO A 882 35.61 16.84 38.44
C PRO A 882 35.63 17.38 36.98
N ALA A 883 36.00 16.53 36.02
CA ALA A 883 35.93 16.89 34.59
C ALA A 883 34.49 17.15 34.10
N VAL A 884 33.50 16.39 34.60
CA VAL A 884 32.09 16.58 34.27
C VAL A 884 31.59 17.90 34.85
N TYR A 885 31.90 18.18 36.13
CA TYR A 885 31.57 19.46 36.75
C TYR A 885 32.16 20.66 35.98
N LYS A 886 33.40 20.55 35.50
CA LYS A 886 34.05 21.59 34.68
C LYS A 886 33.30 21.85 33.37
N LEU A 887 32.83 20.81 32.67
CA LEU A 887 32.03 20.93 31.44
C LEU A 887 30.69 21.61 31.71
N PHE A 888 29.95 21.16 32.72
CA PHE A 888 28.66 21.74 33.09
C PHE A 888 28.80 23.20 33.54
N LYS A 889 29.90 23.54 34.22
CA LYS A 889 30.20 24.93 34.58
C LYS A 889 30.46 25.78 33.33
N GLN A 890 31.18 25.24 32.34
CA GLN A 890 31.43 25.94 31.08
C GLN A 890 30.12 26.21 30.33
N TRP A 891 29.28 25.20 30.13
CA TRP A 891 27.97 25.36 29.47
C TRP A 891 27.03 26.27 30.26
N GLY A 892 27.01 26.16 31.59
CA GLY A 892 26.23 27.04 32.46
C GLY A 892 26.68 28.49 32.35
N SER A 893 27.97 28.76 32.19
CA SER A 893 28.53 30.11 32.06
C SER A 893 28.25 30.82 30.73
N HIS A 894 27.62 30.13 29.76
CA HIS A 894 27.29 30.70 28.46
C HIS A 894 26.18 31.77 28.57
N ASP A 895 26.35 32.91 27.90
CA ASP A 895 25.45 34.08 27.99
C ASP A 895 23.97 33.72 27.76
N LYS A 896 23.70 32.89 26.75
CA LYS A 896 22.34 32.39 26.45
C LYS A 896 21.73 31.58 27.60
N ILE A 897 22.51 30.69 28.24
CA ILE A 897 22.02 29.85 29.34
C ILE A 897 21.83 30.68 30.61
N MET A 898 22.72 31.63 30.86
CA MET A 898 22.56 32.61 31.94
C MET A 898 21.32 33.49 31.73
N ALA A 899 21.05 33.93 30.49
CA ALA A 899 19.83 34.66 30.16
C ALA A 899 18.57 33.80 30.37
N MET A 900 18.59 32.53 29.95
CA MET A 900 17.48 31.59 30.18
C MET A 900 17.23 31.30 31.66
N ARG A 901 18.29 31.31 32.48
CA ARG A 901 18.23 31.12 33.93
C ARG A 901 17.54 32.31 34.61
N VAL A 902 17.84 33.53 34.19
CA VAL A 902 17.30 34.77 34.78
C VAL A 902 15.90 35.11 34.25
N ASN A 903 15.70 35.04 32.93
CA ASN A 903 14.46 35.48 32.27
C ASN A 903 13.43 34.36 32.11
N GLY A 904 13.79 33.12 32.45
CA GLY A 904 13.04 31.93 32.08
C GLY A 904 13.14 31.62 30.58
N HIS A 905 12.68 30.44 30.18
CA HIS A 905 12.56 30.03 28.79
C HIS A 905 11.42 29.03 28.62
N PRO A 906 10.82 28.90 27.43
CA PRO A 906 9.81 27.89 27.18
C PRO A 906 10.42 26.49 27.34
N LEU A 907 9.87 25.74 28.30
CA LEU A 907 10.25 24.37 28.57
C LEU A 907 9.84 23.47 27.40
N ARG A 908 10.62 22.41 27.18
CA ARG A 908 10.46 21.52 26.03
C ARG A 908 10.63 20.07 26.45
N SER A 909 9.63 19.24 26.15
CA SER A 909 9.73 17.80 26.33
C SER A 909 10.76 17.21 25.34
N MET A 910 11.66 16.38 25.85
CA MET A 910 12.64 15.66 25.04
C MET A 910 12.07 14.37 24.42
N THR A 911 10.93 13.89 24.93
CA THR A 911 10.26 12.65 24.52
C THR A 911 9.05 12.88 23.62
N ALA A 912 8.59 14.13 23.45
CA ALA A 912 7.41 14.44 22.65
C ALA A 912 7.55 13.94 21.19
N MET A 913 6.47 13.34 20.69
CA MET A 913 6.35 12.87 19.32
C MET A 913 5.50 13.83 18.48
N ASN A 914 5.80 13.94 17.19
CA ASN A 914 5.09 14.81 16.28
C ASN A 914 3.87 14.04 15.77
N GLU A 915 2.70 14.63 15.94
CA GLU A 915 1.43 14.07 15.52
C GLU A 915 0.76 15.00 14.50
N LEU A 916 0.03 14.42 13.56
CA LEU A 916 -0.90 15.16 12.72
C LEU A 916 -1.99 15.77 13.61
N VAL A 917 -2.59 16.85 13.14
CA VAL A 917 -3.63 17.62 13.84
C VAL A 917 -4.73 16.70 14.36
N CYS A 918 -5.17 16.89 15.60
CA CYS A 918 -6.31 16.15 16.13
C CYS A 918 -7.58 16.57 15.37
N LEU A 919 -8.19 15.61 14.67
CA LEU A 919 -9.43 15.84 13.92
C LEU A 919 -10.66 15.56 14.81
N PRO A 920 -11.77 16.30 14.64
CA PRO A 920 -13.03 16.02 15.32
C PRO A 920 -13.60 14.63 15.00
N GLU A 921 -14.41 14.09 15.90
CA GLU A 921 -15.11 12.81 15.68
C GLU A 921 -16.21 12.93 14.63
N ASP A 922 -17.00 14.01 14.67
CA ASP A 922 -18.06 14.30 13.71
C ASP A 922 -17.54 15.22 12.60
N TYR A 923 -17.66 14.77 11.35
CA TYR A 923 -17.23 15.55 10.19
C TYR A 923 -17.97 16.90 10.06
N SER A 924 -19.17 17.01 10.61
CA SER A 924 -19.98 18.23 10.61
C SER A 924 -19.26 19.39 11.32
N GLU A 925 -18.44 19.10 12.33
CA GLU A 925 -17.63 20.11 13.03
C GLU A 925 -16.57 20.74 12.12
N LEU A 926 -15.96 19.94 11.24
CA LEU A 926 -15.02 20.44 10.23
C LEU A 926 -15.71 21.32 9.19
N ILE A 927 -16.92 20.94 8.77
CA ILE A 927 -17.72 21.74 7.84
C ILE A 927 -18.08 23.10 8.46
N ASN A 928 -18.49 23.12 9.73
CA ASN A 928 -18.74 24.37 10.46
C ASN A 928 -17.50 25.25 10.56
N THR A 929 -16.33 24.65 10.80
CA THR A 929 -15.05 25.37 10.85
C THR A 929 -14.73 26.02 9.51
N VAL A 930 -15.03 25.34 8.41
CA VAL A 930 -14.85 25.85 7.05
C VAL A 930 -15.80 26.97 6.69
N SER A 931 -17.06 26.92 7.14
CA SER A 931 -18.03 28.00 6.89
C SER A 931 -17.60 29.34 7.49
N LEU A 932 -16.70 29.32 8.48
CA LEU A 932 -16.13 30.51 9.09
C LEU A 932 -14.85 31.01 8.39
N PHE A 933 -14.27 30.22 7.47
CA PHE A 933 -13.03 30.55 6.80
C PHE A 933 -13.26 31.48 5.60
N THR A 934 -12.73 32.70 5.69
CA THR A 934 -12.68 33.65 4.58
C THR A 934 -11.27 33.75 4.01
N CYS A 935 -11.13 33.67 2.69
CA CYS A 935 -9.83 33.77 2.03
C CYS A 935 -9.19 35.14 2.30
N PRO A 936 -7.91 35.21 2.74
CA PRO A 936 -7.26 36.46 3.12
C PRO A 936 -7.00 37.40 1.94
N ASN A 937 -6.95 36.87 0.72
CA ASN A 937 -6.60 37.61 -0.50
C ASN A 937 -7.80 37.90 -1.42
N SER A 938 -9.02 37.50 -1.06
CA SER A 938 -10.21 37.77 -1.89
C SER A 938 -11.22 38.61 -1.13
N ASP A 939 -11.60 39.75 -1.72
CA ASP A 939 -12.67 40.60 -1.21
C ASP A 939 -14.04 39.88 -1.36
N ARG A 940 -14.45 39.14 -0.32
CA ARG A 940 -15.81 38.63 -0.08
C ARG A 940 -16.32 37.43 -0.88
N GLU A 941 -15.49 36.70 -1.62
CA GLU A 941 -15.89 35.39 -2.15
C GLU A 941 -15.53 34.26 -1.18
N ASP A 942 -16.49 33.39 -0.84
CA ASP A 942 -16.24 32.16 -0.11
C ASP A 942 -15.17 31.34 -0.86
N SER A 943 -14.13 30.88 -0.15
CA SER A 943 -13.14 30.01 -0.78
C SER A 943 -13.86 28.78 -1.35
N ARG A 944 -13.65 28.49 -2.65
CA ARG A 944 -14.38 27.40 -3.32
C ARG A 944 -14.02 26.05 -2.68
N ASN A 945 -12.74 25.81 -2.43
CA ASN A 945 -12.21 24.58 -1.85
C ASN A 945 -11.24 24.90 -0.69
N PRO A 946 -11.75 25.02 0.54
CA PRO A 946 -10.94 25.17 1.73
C PRO A 946 -10.29 23.84 2.11
N THR A 947 -9.00 23.91 2.38
CA THR A 947 -8.12 22.75 2.56
C THR A 947 -7.28 22.95 3.80
N MET A 948 -7.29 21.98 4.71
CA MET A 948 -6.51 22.01 5.95
C MET A 948 -5.20 21.25 5.78
N CYS A 949 -4.08 21.84 6.20
CA CYS A 949 -2.83 21.11 6.34
C CYS A 949 -2.88 20.22 7.59
N LEU A 950 -2.78 18.89 7.43
CA LEU A 950 -2.82 17.97 8.57
C LEU A 950 -1.55 18.01 9.44
N VAL A 951 -0.47 18.64 8.95
CA VAL A 951 0.80 18.76 9.69
C VAL A 951 0.80 19.94 10.67
N CYS A 952 0.19 21.08 10.30
CA CYS A 952 0.23 22.30 11.12
C CYS A 952 -1.15 22.90 11.45
N GLY A 953 -2.23 22.41 10.85
CA GLY A 953 -3.60 22.88 11.08
C GLY A 953 -3.97 24.15 10.31
N SER A 954 -3.08 24.70 9.49
CA SER A 954 -3.37 25.89 8.69
C SER A 954 -4.47 25.64 7.66
N MET A 955 -5.40 26.58 7.54
CA MET A 955 -6.46 26.59 6.54
C MET A 955 -6.01 27.36 5.29
N LEU A 956 -6.10 26.73 4.13
CA LEU A 956 -5.58 27.21 2.85
C LEU A 956 -6.64 27.12 1.76
N CYS A 957 -6.50 27.93 0.71
CA CYS A 957 -7.33 27.82 -0.49
C CYS A 957 -6.70 26.84 -1.48
N SER A 958 -7.47 25.89 -2.00
CA SER A 958 -7.01 24.99 -3.06
C SER A 958 -7.77 25.17 -4.38
N GLN A 959 -7.11 24.92 -5.51
CA GLN A 959 -7.68 25.03 -6.86
C GLN A 959 -8.22 26.43 -7.23
N THR A 960 -7.83 27.46 -6.50
CA THR A 960 -8.21 28.85 -6.74
C THR A 960 -6.98 29.72 -6.93
N TYR A 961 -6.98 30.53 -8.00
CA TYR A 961 -5.89 31.44 -8.35
C TYR A 961 -5.69 32.61 -7.34
N CYS A 962 -6.55 32.73 -6.32
CA CYS A 962 -6.57 33.85 -5.37
C CYS A 962 -5.33 33.94 -4.46
N CYS A 963 -4.73 32.80 -4.08
CA CYS A 963 -3.62 32.74 -3.14
C CYS A 963 -2.33 32.25 -3.80
N GLN A 964 -2.12 32.57 -5.08
CA GLN A 964 -0.90 32.18 -5.78
C GLN A 964 0.30 32.97 -5.29
N THR A 965 1.41 32.27 -5.09
CA THR A 965 2.69 32.84 -4.65
C THR A 965 3.77 32.40 -5.62
N GLU A 966 4.81 33.22 -5.80
CA GLU A 966 5.95 32.90 -6.66
C GLU A 966 6.93 31.98 -5.90
N LEU A 967 7.18 30.79 -6.46
CA LEU A 967 8.20 29.84 -6.00
C LEU A 967 9.14 29.55 -7.17
N ASN A 968 10.44 29.81 -7.02
CA ASN A 968 11.44 29.58 -8.08
C ASN A 968 11.08 30.17 -9.46
N LYS A 969 10.51 31.38 -9.48
CA LYS A 969 10.02 32.07 -10.70
C LYS A 969 8.81 31.42 -11.38
N THR A 970 8.09 30.57 -10.66
CA THR A 970 6.83 29.95 -11.10
C THR A 970 5.71 30.29 -10.13
N LEU A 971 4.51 30.62 -10.65
CA LEU A 971 3.34 30.88 -9.82
C LEU A 971 2.73 29.55 -9.36
N VAL A 972 2.75 29.31 -8.05
CA VAL A 972 2.20 28.10 -7.43
C VAL A 972 1.00 28.43 -6.55
N GLY A 973 0.08 27.48 -6.40
CA GLY A 973 -1.06 27.58 -5.49
C GLY A 973 -0.64 27.55 -4.00
N ALA A 974 -1.59 27.89 -3.12
CA ALA A 974 -1.30 28.04 -1.70
C ALA A 974 -0.93 26.71 -1.02
N CYS A 975 -1.56 25.59 -1.39
CA CYS A 975 -1.21 24.28 -0.82
C CYS A 975 0.18 23.85 -1.29
N THR A 976 0.51 24.08 -2.56
CA THR A 976 1.83 23.76 -3.12
C THR A 976 2.95 24.61 -2.52
N PHE A 977 2.71 25.91 -2.30
CA PHE A 977 3.62 26.78 -1.58
C PHE A 977 3.79 26.36 -0.11
N HIS A 978 2.68 26.05 0.57
CA HIS A 978 2.71 25.60 1.95
C HIS A 978 3.39 24.24 2.12
N ALA A 979 3.22 23.30 1.17
CA ALA A 979 3.94 22.02 1.17
C ALA A 979 5.47 22.23 1.08
N ASN A 980 5.92 23.24 0.33
CA ASN A 980 7.34 23.58 0.24
C ASN A 980 7.89 24.16 1.56
N THR A 981 7.14 25.02 2.23
CA THR A 981 7.58 25.70 3.48
C THR A 981 7.38 24.85 4.74
N CYS A 982 6.19 24.27 4.92
CA CYS A 982 5.86 23.45 6.10
C CYS A 982 6.47 22.05 6.04
N GLY A 983 6.46 21.43 4.85
CA GLY A 983 6.81 20.02 4.64
C GLY A 983 8.12 19.77 3.88
N ALA A 984 8.90 20.83 3.58
CA ALA A 984 10.10 20.77 2.74
C ALA A 984 9.88 20.08 1.37
N GLY A 985 8.67 20.21 0.80
CA GLY A 985 8.30 19.67 -0.50
C GLY A 985 7.24 18.58 -0.46
N ALA A 986 6.97 17.96 0.70
CA ALA A 986 5.92 16.96 0.88
C ALA A 986 4.77 17.50 1.75
N GLY A 987 3.52 17.38 1.31
CA GLY A 987 2.36 17.86 2.07
C GLY A 987 1.23 16.85 2.15
N ILE A 988 0.54 16.84 3.31
CA ILE A 988 -0.69 16.07 3.55
C ILE A 988 -1.79 17.06 3.92
N PHE A 989 -2.86 17.04 3.13
CA PHE A 989 -3.97 17.98 3.28
C PHE A 989 -5.31 17.26 3.29
N LEU A 990 -6.29 17.83 4.00
CA LEU A 990 -7.68 17.41 3.97
C LEU A 990 -8.51 18.47 3.25
N ARG A 991 -9.10 18.11 2.11
CA ARG A 991 -10.09 18.94 1.39
C ARG A 991 -11.44 18.73 2.04
N ILE A 992 -11.92 19.72 2.78
CA ILE A 992 -13.05 19.52 3.68
C ILE A 992 -14.39 19.48 2.93
N ARG A 993 -14.59 20.31 1.89
CA ARG A 993 -15.84 20.26 1.11
C ARG A 993 -15.94 19.00 0.24
N ASP A 994 -14.80 18.50 -0.22
CA ASP A 994 -14.75 17.32 -1.08
C ASP A 994 -14.60 16.00 -0.31
N CYS A 995 -14.34 16.05 1.01
CA CYS A 995 -14.06 14.88 1.84
C CYS A 995 -12.97 13.98 1.21
N GLU A 996 -11.81 14.57 0.92
CA GLU A 996 -10.70 13.88 0.24
C GLU A 996 -9.36 14.27 0.87
N ILE A 997 -8.45 13.30 0.94
CA ILE A 997 -7.06 13.57 1.33
C ILE A 997 -6.25 13.88 0.08
N LEU A 998 -5.49 14.97 0.13
CA LEU A 998 -4.59 15.41 -0.92
C LEU A 998 -3.15 15.24 -0.44
N LEU A 999 -2.40 14.38 -1.13
CA LEU A 999 -0.95 14.26 -0.97
C LEU A 999 -0.27 15.09 -2.07
N LEU A 1000 0.66 15.97 -1.69
CA LEU A 1000 1.42 16.80 -2.62
C LEU A 1000 2.91 16.55 -2.52
N ALA A 1001 3.56 16.45 -3.68
CA ALA A 1001 4.99 16.49 -3.89
C ALA A 1001 5.30 17.74 -4.73
N SER A 1002 5.55 18.85 -4.04
CA SER A 1002 5.74 20.18 -4.63
C SER A 1002 6.90 20.19 -5.65
N PRO A 1003 6.75 20.88 -6.81
CA PRO A 1003 5.60 21.70 -7.20
C PRO A 1003 4.55 20.98 -8.08
N ASN A 1004 4.87 19.84 -8.69
CA ASN A 1004 4.13 19.38 -9.88
C ASN A 1004 3.48 18.00 -9.76
N ARG A 1005 3.54 17.34 -8.60
CA ARG A 1005 2.98 15.99 -8.41
C ARG A 1005 2.09 15.92 -7.19
N GLY A 1006 1.11 15.02 -7.25
CA GLY A 1006 0.24 14.72 -6.13
C GLY A 1006 -0.69 13.55 -6.45
N CYS A 1007 -1.43 13.12 -5.45
CA CYS A 1007 -2.51 12.15 -5.61
C CYS A 1007 -3.64 12.42 -4.61
N PHE A 1008 -4.83 11.94 -4.94
CA PHE A 1008 -5.98 11.95 -4.03
C PHE A 1008 -6.13 10.59 -3.36
N MET A 1009 -6.45 10.58 -2.08
CA MET A 1009 -6.73 9.38 -1.30
C MET A 1009 -8.08 9.50 -0.59
N THR A 1010 -8.65 8.36 -0.20
CA THR A 1010 -9.90 8.33 0.55
C THR A 1010 -9.72 8.96 1.94
N PRO A 1011 -10.72 9.71 2.44
CA PRO A 1011 -10.66 10.34 3.76
C PRO A 1011 -10.68 9.30 4.90
N PRO A 1012 -10.19 9.67 6.09
CA PRO A 1012 -10.29 8.85 7.29
C PRO A 1012 -11.69 8.89 7.92
N TYR A 1013 -12.73 9.28 7.19
CA TYR A 1013 -14.11 9.43 7.68
C TYR A 1013 -15.04 8.43 7.01
N LEU A 1014 -15.87 7.76 7.81
CA LEU A 1014 -16.77 6.69 7.36
C LEU A 1014 -18.19 6.93 7.86
N ASP A 1015 -19.16 6.51 7.04
CA ASP A 1015 -20.56 6.40 7.45
C ASP A 1015 -20.81 5.12 8.27
N ASP A 1016 -22.05 4.93 8.74
CA ASP A 1016 -22.48 3.75 9.50
C ASP A 1016 -22.33 2.43 8.73
N TYR A 1017 -22.19 2.50 7.39
CA TYR A 1017 -21.98 1.38 6.49
C TYR A 1017 -20.49 1.07 6.24
N GLY A 1018 -19.58 1.89 6.77
CA GLY A 1018 -18.14 1.76 6.56
C GLY A 1018 -17.67 2.28 5.19
N GLU A 1019 -18.43 3.17 4.56
CA GLU A 1019 -18.11 3.80 3.29
C GLU A 1019 -17.74 5.28 3.46
N THR A 1020 -16.91 5.78 2.54
CA THR A 1020 -16.51 7.21 2.48
C THR A 1020 -17.45 7.97 1.56
N ASP A 1021 -17.82 9.20 1.89
CA ASP A 1021 -18.67 10.05 1.02
C ASP A 1021 -17.88 11.16 0.31
N GLN A 1022 -17.17 10.80 -0.76
CA GLN A 1022 -16.42 11.77 -1.58
C GLN A 1022 -17.36 12.77 -2.25
N GLY A 1023 -17.07 14.06 -2.06
CA GLY A 1023 -17.89 15.17 -2.50
C GLY A 1023 -19.19 15.35 -1.72
N LEU A 1024 -19.36 14.66 -0.57
CA LEU A 1024 -20.52 14.74 0.31
C LEU A 1024 -21.87 14.61 -0.43
N ARG A 1025 -21.90 13.77 -1.47
CA ARG A 1025 -23.05 13.68 -2.38
C ARG A 1025 -24.21 12.93 -1.75
N ARG A 1026 -23.93 12.00 -0.82
CA ARG A 1026 -24.95 11.20 -0.13
C ARG A 1026 -25.50 11.94 1.09
N GLY A 1027 -24.66 12.75 1.75
CA GLY A 1027 -25.09 13.54 2.91
C GLY A 1027 -25.25 12.70 4.18
N ASN A 1028 -24.74 11.47 4.19
CA ASN A 1028 -24.74 10.62 5.39
C ASN A 1028 -23.82 11.20 6.46
N PRO A 1029 -24.18 11.10 7.75
CA PRO A 1029 -23.28 11.45 8.84
C PRO A 1029 -21.98 10.65 8.75
N LEU A 1030 -20.85 11.33 8.85
CA LEU A 1030 -19.51 10.73 8.76
C LEU A 1030 -18.78 10.84 10.10
N ARG A 1031 -18.13 9.76 10.52
CA ARG A 1031 -17.34 9.68 11.75
C ARG A 1031 -15.89 9.34 11.49
N LEU A 1032 -14.99 9.85 12.33
CA LEU A 1032 -13.56 9.61 12.22
C LEU A 1032 -13.23 8.12 12.50
N CYS A 1033 -12.48 7.51 11.59
CA CYS A 1033 -11.91 6.20 11.77
C CYS A 1033 -10.44 6.35 12.24
N HIS A 1034 -10.21 6.18 13.54
CA HIS A 1034 -8.86 6.30 14.13
C HIS A 1034 -7.82 5.38 13.47
N GLU A 1035 -8.21 4.18 13.03
CA GLU A 1035 -7.29 3.25 12.37
C GLU A 1035 -6.81 3.78 11.01
N ARG A 1036 -7.71 4.37 10.21
CA ARG A 1036 -7.35 5.02 8.94
C ARG A 1036 -6.52 6.27 9.19
N TYR A 1037 -6.84 7.04 10.22
CA TYR A 1037 -6.06 8.21 10.58
C TYR A 1037 -4.64 7.83 11.05
N LYS A 1038 -4.51 6.77 11.85
CA LYS A 1038 -3.22 6.20 12.25
C LYS A 1038 -2.38 5.75 11.05
N LYS A 1039 -3.00 5.22 9.99
CA LYS A 1039 -2.29 4.91 8.73
C LYS A 1039 -1.75 6.15 8.04
N LEU A 1040 -2.51 7.26 8.00
CA LEU A 1040 -2.02 8.54 7.47
C LEU A 1040 -0.83 9.08 8.27
N GLN A 1041 -0.93 9.01 9.61
CA GLN A 1041 0.16 9.34 10.51
C GLN A 1041 1.42 8.52 10.22
N LEU A 1042 1.28 7.21 10.00
CA LEU A 1042 2.41 6.34 9.67
C LEU A 1042 3.06 6.69 8.32
N ILE A 1043 2.27 6.98 7.28
CA ILE A 1043 2.79 7.42 5.96
C ILE A 1043 3.65 8.69 6.11
N TRP A 1044 3.22 9.62 6.97
CA TRP A 1044 3.98 10.83 7.25
C TRP A 1044 5.26 10.55 8.05
N LEU A 1045 5.15 9.83 9.17
CA LEU A 1045 6.30 9.51 10.04
C LEU A 1045 7.35 8.65 9.31
N SER A 1046 6.93 7.75 8.42
CA SER A 1046 7.83 6.92 7.60
C SER A 1046 8.38 7.63 6.37
N HIS A 1047 8.04 8.90 6.17
CA HIS A 1047 8.48 9.72 5.03
C HIS A 1047 8.08 9.14 3.65
N CYS A 1048 6.96 8.40 3.58
CA CYS A 1048 6.53 7.66 2.39
C CYS A 1048 5.66 8.46 1.41
N ILE A 1049 5.41 9.76 1.64
CA ILE A 1049 4.50 10.58 0.81
C ILE A 1049 4.87 10.52 -0.69
N TYR A 1050 6.16 10.71 -1.03
CA TYR A 1050 6.59 10.64 -2.43
C TYR A 1050 6.39 9.25 -3.06
N GLU A 1051 6.61 8.19 -2.29
CA GLU A 1051 6.42 6.82 -2.74
C GLU A 1051 4.94 6.51 -2.99
N GLU A 1052 4.05 6.93 -2.08
CA GLU A 1052 2.59 6.79 -2.24
C GLU A 1052 2.08 7.56 -3.46
N ILE A 1053 2.59 8.76 -3.72
CA ILE A 1053 2.24 9.55 -4.91
C ILE A 1053 2.69 8.83 -6.19
N ALA A 1054 3.93 8.33 -6.24
CA ALA A 1054 4.44 7.61 -7.41
C ALA A 1054 3.61 6.35 -7.71
N ARG A 1055 3.30 5.56 -6.68
CA ARG A 1055 2.48 4.34 -6.79
C ARG A 1055 1.04 4.64 -7.22
N ALA A 1056 0.46 5.73 -6.72
CA ALA A 1056 -0.87 6.17 -7.11
C ALA A 1056 -0.90 6.63 -8.59
N LEU A 1057 0.12 7.34 -9.06
CA LEU A 1057 0.22 7.77 -10.47
C LEU A 1057 0.42 6.59 -11.43
N GLU A 1058 1.12 5.53 -11.01
CA GLU A 1058 1.31 4.31 -11.82
C GLU A 1058 0.04 3.47 -11.92
N SER A 1059 -0.70 3.35 -10.82
CA SER A 1059 -1.98 2.62 -10.82
C SER A 1059 -3.10 3.39 -11.54
N THR A 1060 -3.03 4.72 -11.57
CA THR A 1060 -4.07 5.59 -12.13
C THR A 1060 -3.78 5.94 -13.58
N HIS A 1061 -4.27 5.13 -14.53
CA HIS A 1061 -4.26 5.47 -15.98
C HIS A 1061 -5.28 6.57 -16.36
N SER A 1062 -5.61 7.51 -15.46
CA SER A 1062 -6.66 8.50 -15.75
C SER A 1062 -6.19 9.55 -16.78
N LEU A 1063 -7.10 9.90 -17.69
CA LEU A 1063 -6.91 10.92 -18.72
C LEU A 1063 -7.01 12.36 -18.17
N ILE A 1064 -7.29 12.55 -16.89
CA ILE A 1064 -7.50 13.87 -16.28
C ILE A 1064 -6.16 14.38 -15.74
N ASN A 1065 -5.60 15.38 -16.43
CA ASN A 1065 -4.34 16.00 -16.05
C ASN A 1065 -4.61 17.09 -14.99
N THR A 1066 -4.65 16.70 -13.71
CA THR A 1066 -4.75 17.67 -12.59
C THR A 1066 -3.50 18.55 -12.58
N GLN A 1067 -3.69 19.88 -12.59
CA GLN A 1067 -2.58 20.83 -12.51
C GLN A 1067 -2.13 21.01 -11.05
N TRP A 1068 -1.35 20.06 -10.53
CA TRP A 1068 -0.88 20.04 -9.14
C TRP A 1068 -0.20 21.35 -8.69
N GLN A 1069 0.49 22.03 -9.61
CA GLN A 1069 1.15 23.31 -9.36
C GLN A 1069 0.20 24.43 -8.89
N HIS A 1070 -1.07 24.40 -9.27
CA HIS A 1070 -2.04 25.46 -8.92
C HIS A 1070 -2.90 25.11 -7.70
N LEU A 1071 -2.60 23.99 -7.01
CA LEU A 1071 -3.33 23.52 -5.84
C LEU A 1071 -3.00 24.23 -4.54
#